data_AF-A0A1B3SJF0-F1
#
_entry.id   AF-A0A1B3SJF0-F1
#
_cell.length_a   1.000
_cell.length_b   1.000
_cell.length_c   1.000
_cell.angle_alpha   90.00
_cell.angle_beta   90.00
_cell.angle_gamma   90.00
#
_symmetry.space_group_name_H-M   'P 1'
#
loop_
_entity.id
_entity.type
_entity.pdbx_description
1 polymer ?
#
loop_
_entity_poly.entity_id
_entity_poly.type
_entity_poly.pdbx_seq_one_letter_code
_entity_poly.pdbx_strand_id
1 'polypeptide(L)'
;METNNKELDVKLSKKARKLQKDFVLAENLEQVRSHKVNTSVIYGINLKMAFRNPGVLVGFFIHLILTMSLIVVEVNNGILTQDINKLGLYKTLIYAMGTISTVFAVLLHLLFLFKKQKKSGIHAIELRAGLVSWKSYAIRCSVSFTISMVATIILFIFGAIYQQMTNPPAALYASFVYSQIFFLGFLSIIILLIMLPILIFSSTMVGTLFATVVMFVFTLTPVFSSLKFKFTGSMKAPDDYSLKLSLLNEFYNNLKDTNNGKEIFGDEANSNGESTTLKQLESNIQKMSQNSSDTMENLRLDFSNNRLFGNYGSQQLPLTESDFASGKTKWNFYNSETRQFSTNFNNIISSTMLYNSLNIGQSNYDWSYIVGKPKSIFENTTIQKVLDAIYNAVDTHKNQFSADNSSKLSPLFYTQYTQYNYQSEPTSNVMIENFTNKLIDLLPEYSSLISNIRDIYSKYYPIFIASEAKILGNQSPYLLDNRTASKFKSKNHFYTSQLKTTGYMEGGYSSSIGLTIDYKDLVSGGAFETDNPDWGKTGLADLTEEQQAIYDKNIEVADMYYKHPELTILNWFIINCWYEVFTLNLSSPDDLYNYYNQAKAGSGLTTDISRHFGVMSSGIFTNPSINDSYNSSMTSGIYQGQTVSVSNILDYEKYLPTYNKSYTPLRPILEAGSIKYKQAFIIPLAFAIYLLIAAPLSYLGYLAYNKKIKV
;
A
#
# COMPACT_ATOMS: atom_id res chain seq x y z
N MET A 1 -29.83 -46.69 -89.94
CA MET A 1 -30.36 -46.41 -88.59
C MET A 1 -29.73 -47.30 -87.51
N GLU A 2 -29.49 -48.60 -87.75
CA GLU A 2 -28.88 -49.49 -86.74
C GLU A 2 -27.45 -49.13 -86.28
N THR A 3 -26.62 -48.56 -87.16
CA THR A 3 -25.24 -48.16 -86.82
C THR A 3 -25.17 -46.99 -85.83
N ASN A 4 -26.13 -46.05 -85.88
CA ASN A 4 -26.19 -44.92 -84.92
C ASN A 4 -26.63 -45.37 -83.52
N ASN A 5 -27.46 -46.41 -83.41
CA ASN A 5 -27.90 -46.92 -82.12
C ASN A 5 -26.76 -47.62 -81.36
N LYS A 6 -25.90 -48.38 -82.05
CA LYS A 6 -24.74 -49.03 -81.42
C LYS A 6 -23.73 -48.02 -80.86
N GLU A 7 -23.50 -46.91 -81.54
CA GLU A 7 -22.58 -45.87 -81.04
C GLU A 7 -23.16 -45.13 -79.83
N LEU A 8 -24.48 -44.89 -79.83
CA LEU A 8 -25.19 -44.29 -78.70
C LEU A 8 -25.14 -45.19 -77.46
N ASP A 9 -25.35 -46.50 -77.62
CA ASP A 9 -25.30 -47.48 -76.54
C ASP A 9 -23.90 -47.59 -75.92
N VAL A 10 -22.84 -47.51 -76.74
CA VAL A 10 -21.46 -47.48 -76.24
C VAL A 10 -21.16 -46.20 -75.47
N LYS A 11 -21.66 -45.04 -75.92
CA LYS A 11 -21.50 -43.76 -75.20
C LYS A 11 -22.26 -43.76 -73.87
N LEU A 12 -23.50 -44.28 -73.85
CA LEU A 12 -24.32 -44.40 -72.65
C LEU A 12 -23.70 -45.38 -71.64
N SER A 13 -23.20 -46.53 -72.10
CA SER A 13 -22.50 -47.51 -71.27
C SER A 13 -21.21 -46.94 -70.64
N LYS A 14 -20.40 -46.20 -71.41
CA LYS A 14 -19.22 -45.51 -70.88
C LYS A 14 -19.59 -44.45 -69.84
N LYS A 15 -20.66 -43.67 -70.07
CA LYS A 15 -21.14 -42.66 -69.13
C LYS A 15 -21.69 -43.29 -67.84
N ALA A 16 -22.44 -44.38 -67.95
CA ALA A 16 -22.94 -45.14 -66.80
C ALA A 16 -21.80 -45.74 -65.96
N ARG A 17 -20.78 -46.33 -66.60
CA ARG A 17 -19.59 -46.84 -65.89
C ARG A 17 -18.79 -45.73 -65.20
N LYS A 18 -18.72 -44.53 -65.79
CA LYS A 18 -18.08 -43.37 -65.15
C LYS A 18 -18.88 -42.91 -63.92
N LEU A 19 -20.19 -42.75 -64.06
CA LEU A 19 -21.08 -42.37 -62.95
C LEU A 19 -21.05 -43.41 -61.81
N GLN A 20 -21.01 -44.70 -62.12
CA GLN A 20 -20.92 -45.75 -61.13
C GLN A 20 -19.57 -45.73 -60.40
N LYS A 21 -18.46 -45.47 -61.10
CA LYS A 21 -17.14 -45.24 -60.47
C LYS A 21 -17.14 -44.01 -59.58
N ASP A 22 -17.73 -42.91 -60.04
CA ASP A 22 -17.81 -41.66 -59.28
C ASP A 22 -18.70 -41.83 -58.02
N PHE A 23 -19.78 -42.61 -58.11
CA PHE A 23 -20.66 -42.94 -56.98
C PHE A 23 -19.96 -43.84 -55.94
N VAL A 24 -19.29 -44.92 -56.38
CA VAL A 24 -18.52 -45.80 -55.48
C VAL A 24 -17.35 -45.05 -54.84
N LEU A 25 -16.72 -44.11 -55.56
CA LEU A 25 -15.70 -43.23 -54.99
C LEU A 25 -16.30 -42.29 -53.94
N ALA A 26 -17.48 -41.71 -54.19
CA ALA A 26 -18.18 -40.85 -53.25
C ALA A 26 -18.61 -41.60 -51.98
N GLU A 27 -19.14 -42.81 -52.11
CA GLU A 27 -19.55 -43.67 -51.00
C GLU A 27 -18.36 -44.13 -50.16
N ASN A 28 -17.25 -44.52 -50.80
CA ASN A 28 -15.99 -44.81 -50.10
C ASN A 28 -15.42 -43.58 -49.40
N LEU A 29 -15.49 -42.39 -50.02
CA LEU A 29 -15.08 -41.14 -49.39
C LEU A 29 -16.00 -40.77 -48.22
N GLU A 30 -17.28 -41.12 -48.27
CA GLU A 30 -18.26 -40.91 -47.19
C GLU A 30 -18.04 -41.89 -46.03
N GLN A 31 -17.77 -43.16 -46.32
CA GLN A 31 -17.34 -44.15 -45.31
C GLN A 31 -16.01 -43.77 -44.65
N VAL A 32 -15.01 -43.31 -45.42
CA VAL A 32 -13.74 -42.82 -44.85
C VAL A 32 -13.94 -41.52 -44.04
N ARG A 33 -14.87 -40.64 -44.47
CA ARG A 33 -15.27 -39.45 -43.68
C ARG A 33 -16.07 -39.81 -42.42
N SER A 34 -16.72 -40.97 -42.38
CA SER A 34 -17.50 -41.43 -41.22
C SER A 34 -16.63 -41.84 -40.02
N HIS A 35 -15.35 -42.14 -40.25
CA HIS A 35 -14.37 -42.28 -39.17
C HIS A 35 -14.11 -40.91 -38.53
N LYS A 36 -14.85 -40.62 -37.45
CA LYS A 36 -14.64 -39.42 -36.64
C LYS A 36 -13.19 -39.40 -36.15
N VAL A 37 -12.38 -38.55 -36.78
CA VAL A 37 -11.02 -38.23 -36.34
C VAL A 37 -11.06 -37.83 -34.87
N ASN A 38 -10.35 -38.59 -34.04
CA ASN A 38 -10.29 -38.31 -32.61
C ASN A 38 -9.41 -37.07 -32.37
N THR A 39 -10.04 -35.91 -32.26
CA THR A 39 -9.36 -34.61 -32.05
C THR A 39 -8.55 -34.59 -30.75
N SER A 40 -8.96 -35.34 -29.73
CA SER A 40 -8.23 -35.48 -28.47
C SER A 40 -6.88 -36.17 -28.70
N VAL A 41 -6.84 -37.21 -29.53
CA VAL A 41 -5.59 -37.90 -29.89
C VAL A 41 -4.66 -36.98 -30.65
N ILE A 42 -5.17 -36.21 -31.63
CA ILE A 42 -4.34 -35.24 -32.40
C ILE A 42 -3.81 -34.13 -31.49
N TYR A 43 -4.64 -33.62 -30.58
CA TYR A 43 -4.22 -32.66 -29.56
C TYR A 43 -3.09 -33.24 -28.69
N GLY A 44 -3.26 -34.45 -28.15
CA GLY A 44 -2.25 -35.12 -27.33
C GLY A 44 -0.94 -35.37 -28.08
N ILE A 45 -1.00 -35.74 -29.37
CA ILE A 45 0.19 -35.88 -30.22
C ILE A 45 0.92 -34.54 -30.36
N ASN A 46 0.20 -33.47 -30.69
CA ASN A 46 0.79 -32.14 -30.85
C ASN A 46 1.40 -31.62 -29.54
N LEU A 47 0.71 -31.83 -28.41
CA LEU A 47 1.20 -31.47 -27.09
C LEU A 47 2.49 -32.25 -26.74
N LYS A 48 2.48 -33.58 -26.94
CA LYS A 48 3.67 -34.43 -26.72
C LYS A 48 4.84 -34.03 -27.61
N MET A 49 4.60 -33.68 -28.87
CA MET A 49 5.64 -33.20 -29.77
C MET A 49 6.20 -31.84 -29.35
N ALA A 50 5.34 -30.94 -28.83
CA ALA A 50 5.77 -29.65 -28.31
C ALA A 50 6.70 -29.82 -27.09
N PHE A 51 6.33 -30.67 -26.13
CA PHE A 51 7.17 -30.97 -24.97
C PHE A 51 8.42 -31.80 -25.28
N ARG A 52 8.57 -32.33 -26.50
CA ARG A 52 9.82 -32.96 -26.97
C ARG A 52 10.71 -32.00 -27.74
N ASN A 53 10.22 -30.81 -28.06
CA ASN A 53 10.98 -29.84 -28.83
C ASN A 53 11.93 -29.06 -27.90
N PRO A 54 13.25 -29.07 -28.18
CA PRO A 54 14.22 -28.39 -27.31
C PRO A 54 13.99 -26.87 -27.26
N GLY A 55 13.58 -26.24 -28.36
CA GLY A 55 13.30 -24.80 -28.38
C GLY A 55 12.10 -24.42 -27.50
N VAL A 56 11.02 -25.20 -27.53
CA VAL A 56 9.85 -25.01 -26.65
C VAL A 56 10.24 -25.21 -25.20
N LEU A 57 10.97 -26.28 -24.88
CA LEU A 57 11.44 -26.55 -23.52
C LEU A 57 12.38 -25.46 -23.00
N VAL A 58 13.32 -24.98 -23.82
CA VAL A 58 14.23 -23.90 -23.44
C VAL A 58 13.47 -22.62 -23.14
N GLY A 59 12.52 -22.22 -23.99
CA GLY A 59 11.67 -21.05 -23.73
C GLY A 59 10.86 -21.18 -22.44
N PHE A 60 10.27 -22.35 -22.22
CA PHE A 60 9.50 -22.68 -21.02
C PHE A 60 10.35 -22.60 -19.75
N PHE A 61 11.51 -23.24 -19.71
CA PHE A 61 12.39 -23.25 -18.53
C PHE A 61 13.04 -21.89 -18.27
N ILE A 62 13.46 -21.16 -19.30
CA ILE A 62 13.99 -19.79 -19.13
C ILE A 62 12.93 -18.90 -18.48
N HIS A 63 11.68 -18.94 -18.96
CA HIS A 63 10.60 -18.17 -18.38
C HIS A 63 10.35 -18.54 -16.91
N LEU A 64 10.23 -19.84 -16.60
CA LEU A 64 10.02 -20.29 -15.21
C LEU A 64 11.16 -19.88 -14.28
N ILE A 65 12.42 -20.18 -14.64
CA ILE A 65 13.58 -19.91 -13.78
C ILE A 65 13.74 -18.41 -13.55
N LEU A 66 13.58 -17.60 -14.61
CA LEU A 66 13.69 -16.14 -14.49
C LEU A 66 12.60 -15.58 -13.58
N THR A 67 11.33 -15.94 -13.82
CA THR A 67 10.22 -15.42 -13.01
C THR A 67 10.29 -15.90 -11.56
N MET A 68 10.63 -17.17 -11.32
CA MET A 68 10.83 -17.68 -9.95
C MET A 68 11.94 -16.93 -9.23
N SER A 69 13.08 -16.70 -9.91
CA SER A 69 14.21 -15.97 -9.32
C SER A 69 13.83 -14.53 -8.96
N LEU A 70 13.07 -13.85 -9.83
CA LEU A 70 12.61 -12.50 -9.55
C LEU A 70 11.59 -12.44 -8.41
N ILE A 71 10.68 -13.42 -8.30
CA ILE A 71 9.75 -13.54 -7.17
C ILE A 71 10.53 -13.70 -5.86
N VAL A 72 11.54 -14.58 -5.82
CA VAL A 72 12.38 -14.78 -4.63
C VAL A 72 13.05 -13.46 -4.23
N VAL A 73 13.60 -12.73 -5.19
CA VAL A 73 14.26 -11.46 -4.95
C VAL A 73 13.27 -10.38 -4.47
N GLU A 74 12.10 -10.24 -5.09
CA GLU A 74 11.06 -9.28 -4.69
C GLU A 74 10.55 -9.57 -3.28
N VAL A 75 10.29 -10.84 -2.95
CA VAL A 75 9.80 -11.21 -1.63
C VAL A 75 10.84 -10.90 -0.57
N ASN A 76 12.09 -11.30 -0.78
CA ASN A 76 13.14 -11.15 0.23
C ASN A 76 13.59 -9.69 0.42
N ASN A 77 13.67 -8.92 -0.67
CA ASN A 77 14.25 -7.58 -0.62
C ASN A 77 13.22 -6.44 -0.67
N GLY A 78 12.00 -6.71 -1.12
CA GLY A 78 10.90 -5.74 -1.17
C GLY A 78 9.81 -6.03 -0.15
N ILE A 79 9.20 -7.22 -0.20
CA ILE A 79 8.01 -7.53 0.62
C ILE A 79 8.35 -7.76 2.10
N LEU A 80 9.37 -8.57 2.40
CA LEU A 80 9.76 -8.87 3.79
C LEU A 80 10.42 -7.68 4.49
N THR A 81 11.20 -6.90 3.74
CA THR A 81 11.82 -5.65 4.24
C THR A 81 10.80 -4.52 4.34
N GLN A 82 9.67 -4.63 3.64
CA GLN A 82 8.60 -3.64 3.56
C GLN A 82 9.10 -2.25 3.09
N ASP A 83 10.13 -2.24 2.25
CA ASP A 83 10.72 -1.05 1.67
C ASP A 83 9.99 -0.71 0.36
N ILE A 84 9.14 0.32 0.36
CA ILE A 84 8.33 0.71 -0.81
C ILE A 84 9.19 1.01 -2.04
N ASN A 85 10.38 1.61 -1.86
CA ASN A 85 11.25 1.94 -2.98
C ASN A 85 11.77 0.66 -3.64
N LYS A 86 12.22 -0.30 -2.84
CA LYS A 86 12.64 -1.62 -3.34
C LYS A 86 11.47 -2.39 -3.94
N LEU A 87 10.29 -2.33 -3.33
CA LEU A 87 9.07 -2.97 -3.83
C LEU A 87 8.71 -2.44 -5.22
N GLY A 88 8.71 -1.11 -5.43
CA GLY A 88 8.45 -0.48 -6.72
C GLY A 88 9.50 -0.84 -7.79
N LEU A 89 10.78 -0.94 -7.39
CA LEU A 89 11.87 -1.40 -8.27
C LEU A 89 11.65 -2.84 -8.73
N TYR A 90 11.43 -3.77 -7.79
CA TYR A 90 11.28 -5.19 -8.11
C TYR A 90 10.00 -5.49 -8.88
N LYS A 91 8.90 -4.78 -8.59
CA LYS A 91 7.70 -4.80 -9.44
C LYS A 91 8.05 -4.43 -10.88
N THR A 92 8.79 -3.35 -11.08
CA THR A 92 9.17 -2.87 -12.43
C THR A 92 10.02 -3.92 -13.14
N LEU A 93 10.96 -4.55 -12.43
CA LEU A 93 11.80 -5.62 -12.97
C LEU A 93 10.98 -6.86 -13.34
N ILE A 94 10.08 -7.30 -12.48
CA ILE A 94 9.19 -8.44 -12.77
C ILE A 94 8.29 -8.13 -13.96
N TYR A 95 7.70 -6.94 -14.00
CA TYR A 95 6.90 -6.51 -15.15
C TYR A 95 7.71 -6.60 -16.44
N ALA A 96 8.89 -5.97 -16.48
CA ALA A 96 9.68 -5.87 -17.70
C ALA A 96 10.25 -7.23 -18.14
N MET A 97 10.96 -7.92 -17.24
CA MET A 97 11.61 -9.20 -17.54
C MET A 97 10.59 -10.34 -17.68
N GLY A 98 9.51 -10.30 -16.90
CA GLY A 98 8.38 -11.22 -17.04
C GLY A 98 7.67 -11.05 -18.38
N THR A 99 7.43 -9.82 -18.82
CA THR A 99 6.86 -9.52 -20.15
C THR A 99 7.77 -10.04 -21.26
N ILE A 100 9.07 -9.71 -21.22
CA ILE A 100 10.07 -10.17 -22.20
C ILE A 100 10.07 -11.70 -22.30
N SER A 101 10.19 -12.39 -21.16
CA SER A 101 10.25 -13.85 -21.14
C SER A 101 8.93 -14.50 -21.58
N THR A 102 7.79 -13.92 -21.23
CA THR A 102 6.47 -14.39 -21.67
C THR A 102 6.32 -14.29 -23.18
N VAL A 103 6.64 -13.13 -23.77
CA VAL A 103 6.57 -12.92 -25.22
C VAL A 103 7.53 -13.87 -25.94
N PHE A 104 8.75 -14.03 -25.41
CA PHE A 104 9.74 -14.95 -25.96
C PHE A 104 9.28 -16.41 -25.93
N ALA A 105 8.72 -16.87 -24.80
CA ALA A 105 8.19 -18.23 -24.68
C ALA A 105 7.05 -18.49 -25.67
N VAL A 106 6.07 -17.58 -25.75
CA VAL A 106 4.94 -17.67 -26.70
C VAL A 106 5.44 -17.67 -28.15
N LEU A 107 6.43 -16.84 -28.48
CA LEU A 107 7.07 -16.85 -29.81
C LEU A 107 7.63 -18.23 -30.16
N LEU A 108 8.38 -18.85 -29.24
CA LEU A 108 8.97 -20.19 -29.47
C LEU A 108 7.89 -21.26 -29.63
N HIS A 109 6.81 -21.20 -28.85
CA HIS A 109 5.66 -22.09 -29.00
C HIS A 109 5.05 -21.97 -30.40
N LEU A 110 4.76 -20.74 -30.84
CA LEU A 110 4.11 -20.50 -32.12
C LEU A 110 5.03 -20.79 -33.32
N LEU A 111 6.34 -20.52 -33.23
CA LEU A 111 7.30 -20.92 -34.26
C LEU A 111 7.36 -22.45 -34.42
N PHE A 112 7.35 -23.19 -33.31
CA PHE A 112 7.29 -24.64 -33.37
C PHE A 112 5.99 -25.12 -34.01
N LEU A 113 4.85 -24.69 -33.47
CA LEU A 113 3.53 -25.18 -33.86
C LEU A 113 3.12 -24.73 -35.27
N PHE A 114 3.42 -23.52 -35.72
CA PHE A 114 2.95 -23.03 -37.02
C PHE A 114 4.01 -23.03 -38.13
N LYS A 115 5.30 -22.96 -37.79
CA LYS A 115 6.38 -22.98 -38.80
C LYS A 115 7.04 -24.34 -38.91
N LYS A 116 7.54 -24.90 -37.80
CA LYS A 116 8.30 -26.16 -37.84
C LYS A 116 7.40 -27.34 -38.22
N GLN A 117 6.26 -27.51 -37.57
CA GLN A 117 5.35 -28.63 -37.88
C GLN A 117 4.75 -28.56 -39.29
N LYS A 118 4.57 -27.35 -39.87
CA LYS A 118 4.21 -27.20 -41.28
C LYS A 118 5.32 -27.76 -42.19
N LYS A 119 6.58 -27.39 -41.95
CA LYS A 119 7.73 -27.89 -42.72
C LYS A 119 7.95 -29.41 -42.55
N SER A 120 7.68 -29.96 -41.37
CA SER A 120 7.80 -31.39 -41.09
C SER A 120 6.65 -32.24 -41.66
N GLY A 121 5.68 -31.65 -42.36
CA GLY A 121 4.58 -32.39 -42.99
C GLY A 121 3.50 -32.89 -42.02
N ILE A 122 3.61 -32.66 -40.71
CA ILE A 122 2.61 -33.05 -39.70
C ILE A 122 1.24 -32.47 -40.06
N HIS A 123 1.22 -31.22 -40.52
CA HIS A 123 -0.02 -30.59 -40.96
C HIS A 123 -0.65 -31.30 -42.17
N ALA A 124 0.16 -31.76 -43.13
CA ALA A 124 -0.34 -32.53 -44.28
C ALA A 124 -0.86 -33.92 -43.87
N ILE A 125 -0.34 -34.49 -42.78
CA ILE A 125 -0.87 -35.73 -42.19
C ILE A 125 -2.24 -35.47 -41.55
N GLU A 126 -2.40 -34.38 -40.81
CA GLU A 126 -3.69 -34.01 -40.20
C GLU A 126 -4.79 -33.78 -41.25
N LEU A 127 -4.48 -33.06 -42.34
CA LEU A 127 -5.43 -32.84 -43.43
C LEU A 127 -5.79 -34.15 -44.15
N ARG A 128 -4.79 -35.03 -44.40
CA ARG A 128 -5.02 -36.36 -44.99
C ARG A 128 -5.84 -37.27 -44.09
N ALA A 129 -5.70 -37.12 -42.78
CA ALA A 129 -6.54 -37.80 -41.80
C ALA A 129 -7.99 -37.26 -41.78
N GLY A 130 -8.33 -36.24 -42.57
CA GLY A 130 -9.68 -35.67 -42.65
C GLY A 130 -9.95 -34.55 -41.65
N LEU A 131 -8.91 -34.01 -40.97
CA LEU A 131 -9.08 -32.89 -40.05
C LEU A 131 -9.27 -31.58 -40.83
N VAL A 132 -10.40 -30.90 -40.60
CA VAL A 132 -10.69 -29.60 -41.22
C VAL A 132 -9.69 -28.53 -40.73
N SER A 133 -9.26 -27.62 -41.60
CA SER A 133 -8.23 -26.60 -41.31
C SER A 133 -8.50 -25.78 -40.05
N TRP A 134 -9.76 -25.39 -39.79
CA TRP A 134 -10.11 -24.65 -38.58
C TRP A 134 -9.89 -25.46 -37.30
N LYS A 135 -10.13 -26.78 -37.33
CA LYS A 135 -9.89 -27.67 -36.19
C LYS A 135 -8.39 -27.84 -35.94
N SER A 136 -7.58 -27.98 -37.00
CA SER A 136 -6.11 -28.03 -36.89
C SER A 136 -5.56 -26.72 -36.29
N TYR A 137 -6.06 -25.57 -36.76
CA TYR A 137 -5.74 -24.25 -36.21
C TYR A 137 -6.06 -24.17 -34.72
N ALA A 138 -7.31 -24.48 -34.34
CA ALA A 138 -7.77 -24.43 -32.97
C ALA A 138 -6.95 -25.36 -32.06
N ILE A 139 -6.66 -26.60 -32.49
CA ILE A 139 -5.83 -27.54 -31.72
C ILE A 139 -4.43 -26.95 -31.45
N ARG A 140 -3.78 -26.34 -32.44
CA ARG A 140 -2.46 -25.73 -32.26
C ARG A 140 -2.51 -24.55 -31.29
N CYS A 141 -3.52 -23.69 -31.40
CA CYS A 141 -3.74 -22.60 -30.44
C CYS A 141 -3.97 -23.13 -29.02
N SER A 142 -4.82 -24.16 -28.87
CA SER A 142 -5.08 -24.82 -27.59
C SER A 142 -3.83 -25.45 -27.00
N VAL A 143 -2.97 -26.09 -27.80
CA VAL A 143 -1.69 -26.65 -27.31
C VAL A 143 -0.79 -25.55 -26.77
N SER A 144 -0.63 -24.44 -27.49
CA SER A 144 0.18 -23.31 -27.02
C SER A 144 -0.40 -22.68 -25.76
N PHE A 145 -1.72 -22.53 -25.69
CA PHE A 145 -2.41 -22.05 -24.49
C PHE A 145 -2.20 -22.97 -23.30
N THR A 146 -2.30 -24.29 -23.48
CA THR A 146 -2.04 -25.28 -22.42
C THR A 146 -0.61 -25.19 -21.90
N ILE A 147 0.39 -25.07 -22.77
CA ILE A 147 1.79 -24.95 -22.34
C ILE A 147 1.98 -23.69 -21.48
N SER A 148 1.44 -22.55 -21.92
CA SER A 148 1.49 -21.31 -21.13
C SER A 148 0.77 -21.44 -19.79
N MET A 149 -0.43 -22.04 -19.76
CA MET A 149 -1.18 -22.26 -18.52
C MET A 149 -0.47 -23.18 -17.55
N VAL A 150 0.18 -24.25 -18.03
CA VAL A 150 1.01 -25.12 -17.19
C VAL A 150 2.15 -24.34 -16.55
N ALA A 151 2.82 -23.44 -17.30
CA ALA A 151 3.86 -22.58 -16.74
C ALA A 151 3.29 -21.67 -15.63
N THR A 152 2.15 -21.03 -15.87
CA THR A 152 1.48 -20.17 -14.87
C THR A 152 1.06 -20.95 -13.62
N ILE A 153 0.52 -22.16 -13.77
CA ILE A 153 0.15 -23.02 -12.62
C ILE A 153 1.38 -23.39 -11.80
N ILE A 154 2.50 -23.74 -12.45
CA ILE A 154 3.77 -24.02 -11.76
C ILE A 154 4.24 -22.79 -10.97
N LEU A 155 4.13 -21.58 -11.54
CA LEU A 155 4.46 -20.34 -10.84
C LEU A 155 3.54 -20.08 -9.64
N PHE A 156 2.24 -20.35 -9.75
CA PHE A 156 1.32 -20.25 -8.61
C PHE A 156 1.64 -21.24 -7.50
N ILE A 157 1.93 -22.51 -7.85
CA ILE A 157 2.35 -23.53 -6.88
C ILE A 157 3.64 -23.08 -6.18
N PHE A 158 4.62 -22.60 -6.95
CA PHE A 158 5.86 -22.07 -6.39
C PHE A 158 5.61 -20.89 -5.45
N GLY A 159 4.80 -19.91 -5.86
CA GLY A 159 4.42 -18.78 -5.03
C GLY A 159 3.73 -19.21 -3.73
N ALA A 160 2.77 -20.13 -3.80
CA ALA A 160 2.10 -20.66 -2.61
C ALA A 160 3.06 -21.35 -1.65
N ILE A 161 3.97 -22.20 -2.15
CA ILE A 161 5.01 -22.84 -1.33
C ILE A 161 5.93 -21.77 -0.72
N TYR A 162 6.36 -20.79 -1.50
CA TYR A 162 7.29 -19.76 -1.05
C TYR A 162 6.66 -18.82 0.00
N GLN A 163 5.36 -18.50 -0.13
CA GLN A 163 4.60 -17.76 0.87
C GLN A 163 4.61 -18.49 2.21
N GLN A 164 4.37 -19.80 2.23
CA GLN A 164 4.38 -20.60 3.46
C GLN A 164 5.78 -20.65 4.09
N MET A 165 6.83 -20.70 3.28
CA MET A 165 8.22 -20.74 3.77
C MET A 165 8.68 -19.40 4.39
N THR A 166 8.18 -18.27 3.87
CA THR A 166 8.67 -16.93 4.26
C THR A 166 7.70 -16.15 5.15
N ASN A 167 6.43 -16.59 5.23
CA ASN A 167 5.33 -15.94 5.94
C ASN A 167 5.25 -14.40 5.75
N PRO A 168 5.25 -13.90 4.50
CA PRO A 168 5.18 -12.46 4.23
C PRO A 168 3.78 -11.91 4.50
N PRO A 169 3.61 -10.57 4.67
CA PRO A 169 2.30 -9.96 4.81
C PRO A 169 1.38 -10.32 3.64
N ALA A 170 0.25 -10.98 3.94
CA ALA A 170 -0.62 -11.59 2.94
C ALA A 170 -1.16 -10.58 1.91
N ALA A 171 -1.49 -9.36 2.37
CA ALA A 171 -1.98 -8.30 1.49
C ALA A 171 -0.93 -7.85 0.46
N LEU A 172 0.34 -7.74 0.86
CA LEU A 172 1.43 -7.44 -0.06
C LEU A 172 1.67 -8.60 -1.03
N TYR A 173 1.72 -9.82 -0.50
CA TYR A 173 1.95 -11.00 -1.33
C TYR A 173 0.88 -11.19 -2.42
N ALA A 174 -0.39 -10.93 -2.08
CA ALA A 174 -1.49 -10.92 -3.03
C ALA A 174 -1.41 -9.77 -4.05
N SER A 175 -1.03 -8.57 -3.60
CA SER A 175 -0.91 -7.38 -4.46
C SER A 175 0.18 -7.51 -5.52
N PHE A 176 1.30 -8.14 -5.15
CA PHE A 176 2.48 -8.23 -6.00
C PHE A 176 2.58 -9.62 -6.63
N VAL A 177 3.00 -10.63 -5.88
CA VAL A 177 3.34 -11.94 -6.44
C VAL A 177 2.17 -12.62 -7.16
N TYR A 178 1.02 -12.80 -6.49
CA TYR A 178 -0.11 -13.47 -7.13
C TYR A 178 -0.69 -12.67 -8.29
N SER A 179 -0.79 -11.35 -8.14
CA SER A 179 -1.28 -10.46 -9.21
C SER A 179 -0.37 -10.47 -10.43
N GLN A 180 0.96 -10.45 -10.24
CA GLN A 180 1.94 -10.51 -11.31
C GLN A 180 1.92 -11.86 -12.02
N ILE A 181 1.86 -12.99 -11.29
CA ILE A 181 1.74 -14.33 -11.91
C ILE A 181 0.45 -14.41 -12.74
N PHE A 182 -0.67 -13.94 -12.19
CA PHE A 182 -1.94 -13.87 -12.91
C PHE A 182 -1.81 -13.02 -14.18
N PHE A 183 -1.20 -11.85 -14.07
CA PHE A 183 -0.95 -10.95 -15.19
C PHE A 183 -0.08 -11.59 -16.27
N LEU A 184 1.01 -12.28 -15.93
CA LEU A 184 1.85 -12.97 -16.91
C LEU A 184 1.10 -14.10 -17.62
N GLY A 185 0.25 -14.84 -16.87
CA GLY A 185 -0.66 -15.82 -17.45
C GLY A 185 -1.62 -15.19 -18.45
N PHE A 186 -2.29 -14.10 -18.07
CA PHE A 186 -3.16 -13.32 -18.96
C PHE A 186 -2.41 -12.77 -20.18
N LEU A 187 -1.24 -12.18 -19.97
CA LEU A 187 -0.39 -11.61 -21.01
C LEU A 187 -0.02 -12.68 -22.03
N SER A 188 0.28 -13.90 -21.60
CA SER A 188 0.57 -15.01 -22.51
C SER A 188 -0.58 -15.29 -23.48
N ILE A 189 -1.84 -15.13 -23.05
CA ILE A 189 -3.03 -15.27 -23.88
C ILE A 189 -3.12 -14.13 -24.88
N ILE A 190 -3.01 -12.89 -24.42
CA ILE A 190 -3.07 -11.70 -25.28
C ILE A 190 -1.98 -11.73 -26.35
N ILE A 191 -0.74 -12.03 -25.96
CA ILE A 191 0.39 -12.12 -26.88
C ILE A 191 0.19 -13.27 -27.86
N LEU A 192 -0.37 -14.40 -27.43
CA LEU A 192 -0.71 -15.49 -28.35
C LEU A 192 -1.70 -15.03 -29.43
N LEU A 193 -2.78 -14.33 -29.04
CA LEU A 193 -3.78 -13.81 -29.98
C LEU A 193 -3.19 -12.80 -30.97
N ILE A 194 -2.31 -11.91 -30.51
CA ILE A 194 -1.64 -10.91 -31.35
C ILE A 194 -0.61 -11.55 -32.28
N MET A 195 0.19 -12.50 -31.78
CA MET A 195 1.30 -13.10 -32.51
C MET A 195 0.84 -14.12 -33.56
N LEU A 196 -0.33 -14.72 -33.40
CA LEU A 196 -0.91 -15.66 -34.35
C LEU A 196 -0.98 -15.11 -35.79
N PRO A 197 -1.69 -14.00 -36.08
CA PRO A 197 -1.72 -13.45 -37.44
C PRO A 197 -0.33 -13.06 -37.93
N ILE A 198 0.49 -12.39 -37.10
CA ILE A 198 1.84 -11.93 -37.45
C ILE A 198 2.70 -13.10 -37.96
N LEU A 199 2.75 -14.19 -37.19
CA LEU A 199 3.56 -15.35 -37.54
C LEU A 199 2.98 -16.11 -38.72
N ILE A 200 1.66 -16.21 -38.84
CA ILE A 200 1.06 -16.93 -39.97
C ILE A 200 1.29 -16.18 -41.28
N PHE A 201 1.10 -14.85 -41.32
CA PHE A 201 1.30 -14.02 -42.51
C PHE A 201 2.78 -13.90 -42.92
N SER A 202 3.68 -13.75 -41.96
CA SER A 202 5.09 -13.44 -42.23
C SER A 202 5.96 -14.66 -42.54
N SER A 203 7.16 -14.43 -43.08
CA SER A 203 8.24 -15.42 -43.04
C SER A 203 8.71 -15.63 -41.59
N THR A 204 9.50 -16.67 -41.33
CA THR A 204 10.02 -16.90 -39.96
C THR A 204 10.86 -15.71 -39.48
N MET A 205 11.78 -15.20 -40.30
CA MET A 205 12.65 -14.07 -39.95
C MET A 205 11.84 -12.80 -39.65
N VAL A 206 10.93 -12.44 -40.56
CA VAL A 206 10.09 -11.24 -40.40
C VAL A 206 9.15 -11.37 -39.19
N GLY A 207 8.58 -12.56 -38.98
CA GLY A 207 7.73 -12.84 -37.82
C GLY A 207 8.48 -12.72 -36.49
N THR A 208 9.73 -13.19 -36.42
CA THR A 208 10.59 -13.01 -35.25
C THR A 208 10.92 -11.53 -35.01
N LEU A 209 11.24 -10.75 -36.05
CA LEU A 209 11.49 -9.31 -35.91
C LEU A 209 10.26 -8.56 -35.36
N PHE A 210 9.06 -8.83 -35.89
CA PHE A 210 7.82 -8.26 -35.35
C PHE A 210 7.56 -8.70 -33.90
N ALA A 211 7.87 -9.95 -33.55
CA ALA A 211 7.76 -10.42 -32.17
C ALA A 211 8.66 -9.62 -31.22
N THR A 212 9.89 -9.32 -31.64
CA THR A 212 10.83 -8.48 -30.89
C THR A 212 10.31 -7.06 -30.73
N VAL A 213 9.69 -6.48 -31.77
CA VAL A 213 9.03 -5.16 -31.64
C VAL A 213 7.89 -5.22 -30.63
N VAL A 214 7.01 -6.23 -30.73
CA VAL A 214 5.91 -6.44 -29.76
C VAL A 214 6.46 -6.57 -28.34
N MET A 215 7.54 -7.32 -28.16
CA MET A 215 8.23 -7.47 -26.88
C MET A 215 8.66 -6.12 -26.28
N PHE A 216 9.33 -5.27 -27.07
CA PHE A 216 9.76 -3.96 -26.60
C PHE A 216 8.59 -3.00 -26.34
N VAL A 217 7.55 -3.01 -27.18
CA VAL A 217 6.36 -2.18 -26.99
C VAL A 217 5.68 -2.53 -25.66
N PHE A 218 5.32 -3.79 -25.43
CA PHE A 218 4.64 -4.17 -24.19
C PHE A 218 5.52 -3.94 -22.95
N THR A 219 6.84 -4.11 -23.06
CA THR A 219 7.77 -3.92 -21.95
C THR A 219 8.00 -2.46 -21.60
N LEU A 220 8.27 -1.62 -22.61
CA LEU A 220 8.73 -0.24 -22.38
C LEU A 220 7.58 0.77 -22.32
N THR A 221 6.41 0.47 -22.88
CA THR A 221 5.31 1.42 -22.96
C THR A 221 4.86 1.95 -21.57
N PRO A 222 4.66 1.12 -20.52
CA PRO A 222 4.33 1.66 -19.20
C PRO A 222 5.48 2.43 -18.55
N VAL A 223 6.73 2.04 -18.82
CA VAL A 223 7.92 2.75 -18.32
C VAL A 223 8.00 4.15 -18.93
N PHE A 224 7.84 4.26 -20.25
CA PHE A 224 7.84 5.55 -20.94
C PHE A 224 6.65 6.43 -20.57
N SER A 225 5.45 5.86 -20.41
CA SER A 225 4.31 6.65 -19.94
C SER A 225 4.50 7.14 -18.51
N SER A 226 5.10 6.31 -17.64
CA SER A 226 5.48 6.72 -16.29
C SER A 226 6.50 7.85 -16.33
N LEU A 227 7.58 7.72 -17.10
CA LEU A 227 8.58 8.79 -17.27
C LEU A 227 7.95 10.09 -17.79
N LYS A 228 7.08 10.02 -18.79
CA LYS A 228 6.34 11.19 -19.30
C LYS A 228 5.55 11.86 -18.19
N PHE A 229 4.80 11.08 -17.40
CA PHE A 229 4.04 11.60 -16.26
C PHE A 229 4.95 12.27 -15.22
N LYS A 230 6.12 11.69 -14.94
CA LYS A 230 7.13 12.27 -14.04
C LYS A 230 7.65 13.63 -14.56
N PHE A 231 7.94 13.75 -15.85
CA PHE A 231 8.45 15.00 -16.42
C PHE A 231 7.42 16.13 -16.50
N THR A 232 6.12 15.82 -16.52
CA THR A 232 5.06 16.85 -16.63
C THR A 232 4.74 17.61 -15.32
N GLY A 233 5.49 17.37 -14.23
CA GLY A 233 5.50 18.28 -13.07
C GLY A 233 4.30 18.20 -12.13
N SER A 234 3.42 17.20 -12.25
CA SER A 234 2.24 17.00 -11.36
C SER A 234 2.60 16.42 -9.98
N MET A 235 3.87 16.55 -9.57
CA MET A 235 4.59 15.66 -8.67
C MET A 235 4.60 16.12 -7.21
N LYS A 236 3.42 16.28 -6.61
CA LYS A 236 3.31 16.06 -5.17
C LYS A 236 2.38 14.89 -5.00
N ALA A 237 2.91 13.76 -4.54
CA ALA A 237 2.08 12.67 -4.04
C ALA A 237 1.15 13.30 -2.99
N PRO A 238 -0.15 13.42 -3.28
CA PRO A 238 -1.07 13.97 -2.31
C PRO A 238 -1.11 12.98 -1.15
N ASP A 239 -1.39 13.46 0.06
CA ASP A 239 -1.73 12.57 1.16
C ASP A 239 -2.81 11.60 0.66
N ASP A 240 -2.67 10.32 0.98
CA ASP A 240 -3.57 9.27 0.47
C ASP A 240 -4.91 9.31 1.22
N TYR A 241 -5.71 10.34 0.93
CA TYR A 241 -7.02 10.53 1.54
C TYR A 241 -7.97 9.37 1.26
N SER A 242 -7.76 8.64 0.16
CA SER A 242 -8.56 7.44 -0.13
C SER A 242 -8.33 6.37 0.92
N LEU A 243 -7.06 6.12 1.24
CA LEU A 243 -6.65 5.15 2.24
C LEU A 243 -6.99 5.63 3.66
N LYS A 244 -6.71 6.91 3.97
CA LYS A 244 -7.07 7.54 5.26
C LYS A 244 -8.56 7.38 5.55
N LEU A 245 -9.42 7.81 4.62
CA LEU A 245 -10.87 7.71 4.80
C LEU A 245 -11.35 6.26 4.81
N SER A 246 -10.72 5.36 4.03
CA SER A 246 -11.01 3.91 4.10
C SER A 246 -10.71 3.33 5.49
N LEU A 247 -9.56 3.68 6.06
CA LEU A 247 -9.17 3.25 7.41
C LEU A 247 -10.13 3.80 8.46
N LEU A 248 -10.43 5.10 8.42
CA LEU A 248 -11.35 5.72 9.38
C LEU A 248 -12.75 5.14 9.28
N ASN A 249 -13.19 4.78 8.07
CA ASN A 249 -14.48 4.13 7.83
C ASN A 249 -14.52 2.70 8.34
N GLU A 250 -13.43 1.94 8.20
CA GLU A 250 -13.26 0.62 8.81
C GLU A 250 -13.27 0.73 10.34
N PHE A 251 -12.51 1.68 10.90
CA PHE A 251 -12.47 1.93 12.34
C PHE A 251 -13.85 2.30 12.91
N TYR A 252 -14.51 3.31 12.34
CA TYR A 252 -15.80 3.81 12.81
C TYR A 252 -16.92 2.78 12.63
N ASN A 253 -17.09 2.18 11.45
CA ASN A 253 -18.24 1.28 11.21
C ASN A 253 -18.15 -0.01 12.01
N ASN A 254 -16.96 -0.51 12.30
CA ASN A 254 -16.79 -1.70 13.14
C ASN A 254 -17.09 -1.44 14.62
N LEU A 255 -17.11 -0.17 15.05
CA LEU A 255 -17.26 0.19 16.45
C LEU A 255 -18.58 0.90 16.78
N LYS A 256 -19.13 1.71 15.88
CA LYS A 256 -20.26 2.63 16.15
C LYS A 256 -21.47 1.97 16.83
N ASP A 257 -21.72 0.69 16.56
CA ASP A 257 -22.87 -0.04 17.10
C ASP A 257 -22.56 -0.80 18.42
N THR A 258 -21.28 -0.91 18.79
CA THR A 258 -20.82 -1.53 20.03
C THR A 258 -21.00 -0.59 21.23
N ASN A 259 -21.15 -1.14 22.44
CA ASN A 259 -21.29 -0.31 23.65
C ASN A 259 -20.09 0.61 23.85
N ASN A 260 -18.87 0.08 23.66
CA ASN A 260 -17.65 0.87 23.79
C ASN A 260 -17.50 1.90 22.68
N GLY A 261 -17.90 1.58 21.45
CA GLY A 261 -17.91 2.54 20.35
C GLY A 261 -18.83 3.73 20.63
N LYS A 262 -20.02 3.47 21.18
CA LYS A 262 -20.94 4.53 21.60
C LYS A 262 -20.35 5.40 22.70
N GLU A 263 -19.58 4.81 23.61
CA GLU A 263 -18.89 5.55 24.67
C GLU A 263 -17.77 6.43 24.10
N ILE A 264 -16.84 5.87 23.31
CA ILE A 264 -15.67 6.61 22.81
C ILE A 264 -16.02 7.65 21.74
N PHE A 265 -17.14 7.47 21.03
CA PHE A 265 -17.65 8.44 20.06
C PHE A 265 -18.72 9.37 20.63
N GLY A 266 -19.15 9.15 21.87
CA GLY A 266 -20.15 9.95 22.55
C GLY A 266 -19.53 11.20 23.16
N ASP A 267 -19.98 12.37 22.68
CA ASP A 267 -19.67 13.65 23.31
C ASP A 267 -20.96 14.43 23.55
N GLU A 268 -21.13 14.90 24.78
CA GLU A 268 -22.31 15.63 25.22
C GLU A 268 -22.02 17.13 25.28
N ALA A 269 -23.08 17.91 25.05
CA ALA A 269 -23.05 19.35 25.28
C ALA A 269 -23.25 19.64 26.76
N ASN A 270 -22.40 20.49 27.34
CA ASN A 270 -22.59 21.04 28.67
C ASN A 270 -23.78 22.04 28.68
N SER A 271 -24.05 22.65 29.84
CA SER A 271 -25.10 23.66 30.01
C SER A 271 -24.99 24.86 29.06
N ASN A 272 -23.81 25.14 28.52
CA ASN A 272 -23.53 26.24 27.60
C ASN A 272 -23.60 25.81 26.12
N GLY A 273 -23.97 24.55 25.84
CA GLY A 273 -23.96 24.00 24.48
C GLY A 273 -22.58 23.58 23.97
N GLU A 274 -21.56 23.57 24.85
CA GLU A 274 -20.17 23.28 24.50
C GLU A 274 -19.80 21.81 24.76
N SER A 275 -18.93 21.24 23.94
CA SER A 275 -18.36 19.90 24.10
C SER A 275 -17.73 19.70 25.47
N THR A 276 -18.24 18.72 26.21
CA THR A 276 -17.67 18.30 27.50
C THR A 276 -16.26 17.75 27.32
N THR A 277 -16.04 16.93 26.28
CA THR A 277 -14.71 16.36 25.98
C THR A 277 -13.69 17.43 25.65
N LEU A 278 -13.99 18.35 24.72
CA LEU A 278 -13.05 19.41 24.34
C LEU A 278 -12.75 20.37 25.50
N LYS A 279 -13.73 20.67 26.36
CA LYS A 279 -13.50 21.48 27.57
C LYS A 279 -12.61 20.78 28.58
N GLN A 280 -12.78 19.47 28.75
CA GLN A 280 -11.89 18.71 29.63
C GLN A 280 -10.46 18.68 29.09
N LEU A 281 -10.30 18.40 27.80
CA LEU A 281 -9.00 18.44 27.11
C LEU A 281 -8.35 19.82 27.23
N GLU A 282 -9.11 20.90 26.99
CA GLU A 282 -8.69 22.29 27.19
C GLU A 282 -8.18 22.52 28.62
N SER A 283 -8.99 22.17 29.62
CA SER A 283 -8.64 22.38 31.03
C SER A 283 -7.35 21.66 31.39
N ASN A 284 -7.19 20.42 30.93
CA ASN A 284 -5.98 19.63 31.15
C ASN A 284 -4.76 20.30 30.51
N ILE A 285 -4.85 20.74 29.25
CA ILE A 285 -3.77 21.46 28.55
C ILE A 285 -3.41 22.77 29.28
N GLN A 286 -4.42 23.54 29.67
CA GLN A 286 -4.21 24.81 30.37
C GLN A 286 -3.48 24.58 31.69
N LYS A 287 -3.91 23.61 32.52
CA LYS A 287 -3.19 23.23 33.74
C LYS A 287 -1.77 22.74 33.44
N MET A 288 -1.61 21.96 32.37
CA MET A 288 -0.29 21.54 31.87
C MET A 288 0.61 22.71 31.45
N SER A 289 0.05 23.87 31.10
CA SER A 289 0.81 25.08 30.72
C SER A 289 1.00 26.11 31.85
N GLN A 290 0.08 26.21 32.83
CA GLN A 290 -0.04 27.36 33.74
C GLN A 290 1.07 27.51 34.80
N ASN A 291 1.74 26.42 35.19
CA ASN A 291 2.78 26.46 36.25
C ASN A 291 4.22 26.63 35.75
N SER A 292 4.45 27.26 34.59
CA SER A 292 5.81 27.54 34.11
C SER A 292 6.35 28.93 34.50
N SER A 293 5.61 29.71 35.31
CA SER A 293 5.89 31.15 35.46
C SER A 293 6.97 31.52 36.48
N ASP A 294 7.26 30.70 37.50
CA ASP A 294 8.00 31.22 38.67
C ASP A 294 9.42 30.66 38.84
N THR A 295 9.86 29.73 37.99
CA THR A 295 11.27 29.26 37.95
C THR A 295 11.75 28.83 36.55
N MET A 296 10.94 29.05 35.52
CA MET A 296 11.11 28.47 34.18
C MET A 296 11.00 29.53 33.08
N GLU A 297 11.64 30.68 33.26
CA GLU A 297 11.78 31.71 32.20
C GLU A 297 12.46 31.16 30.92
N ASN A 298 13.14 30.01 31.03
CA ASN A 298 13.75 29.27 29.91
C ASN A 298 12.90 28.13 29.32
N LEU A 299 11.80 27.73 29.96
CA LEU A 299 10.76 26.91 29.32
C LEU A 299 9.61 27.83 28.90
N ARG A 300 9.96 28.79 28.04
CA ARG A 300 8.98 29.21 27.05
C ARG A 300 8.59 27.95 26.28
N LEU A 301 7.33 27.52 26.42
CA LEU A 301 6.62 26.82 25.37
C LEU A 301 6.67 27.74 24.15
N ASP A 302 7.79 27.69 23.44
CA ASP A 302 8.02 28.59 22.34
C ASP A 302 7.27 28.00 21.15
N PHE A 303 5.98 28.34 21.05
CA PHE A 303 5.17 28.12 19.87
C PHE A 303 5.71 28.90 18.63
N SER A 304 6.92 29.48 18.71
CA SER A 304 7.52 30.31 17.66
C SER A 304 8.15 29.52 16.49
N ASN A 305 8.27 28.20 16.56
CA ASN A 305 8.85 27.41 15.47
C ASN A 305 7.86 27.06 14.36
N ASN A 306 7.38 28.13 13.71
CA ASN A 306 6.59 28.06 12.48
C ASN A 306 7.44 27.87 11.20
N ARG A 307 8.71 27.48 11.29
CA ARG A 307 9.50 27.16 10.08
C ARG A 307 9.17 25.81 9.47
N LEU A 308 8.60 24.87 10.23
CA LEU A 308 7.99 23.65 9.67
C LEU A 308 6.58 23.92 9.06
N PHE A 309 5.97 25.04 9.42
CA PHE A 309 4.74 25.56 8.82
C PHE A 309 5.00 26.56 7.69
N GLY A 310 6.22 26.52 7.11
CA GLY A 310 6.58 27.29 5.91
C GLY A 310 5.74 26.85 4.72
N ASN A 311 4.51 27.37 4.64
CA ASN A 311 3.65 27.60 3.47
C ASN A 311 2.15 27.67 3.80
N TYR A 312 1.72 27.79 5.06
CA TYR A 312 0.40 28.39 5.30
C TYR A 312 0.50 29.87 4.95
N GLY A 313 -0.13 30.25 3.83
CA GLY A 313 -0.08 31.56 3.18
C GLY A 313 0.29 32.71 4.11
N SER A 314 1.54 33.11 4.05
CA SER A 314 2.01 34.35 4.65
C SER A 314 1.39 35.52 3.89
N GLN A 315 0.26 36.03 4.38
CA GLN A 315 0.16 37.49 4.48
C GLN A 315 1.15 37.90 5.58
N GLN A 316 2.42 38.03 5.19
CA GLN A 316 3.41 38.75 5.97
C GLN A 316 2.90 40.19 6.10
N LEU A 317 2.21 40.49 7.20
CA LEU A 317 2.20 41.87 7.68
C LEU A 317 3.67 42.24 7.94
N PRO A 318 4.13 43.40 7.46
CA PRO A 318 5.52 43.82 7.62
C PRO A 318 5.75 44.11 9.10
N LEU A 319 6.34 43.17 9.81
CA LEU A 319 6.81 43.38 11.19
C LEU A 319 8.12 44.15 11.12
N THR A 320 8.19 45.26 11.86
CA THR A 320 9.37 46.13 11.92
C THR A 320 10.44 45.53 12.83
N GLU A 321 11.72 45.86 12.61
CA GLU A 321 12.87 45.38 13.42
C GLU A 321 12.70 45.60 14.94
N SER A 322 11.90 46.59 15.36
CA SER A 322 11.57 46.84 16.76
C SER A 322 10.77 45.72 17.44
N ASP A 323 10.01 44.94 16.66
CA ASP A 323 9.17 43.86 17.18
C ASP A 323 10.00 42.61 17.50
N PHE A 324 11.14 42.44 16.82
CA PHE A 324 12.12 41.39 17.10
C PHE A 324 12.97 41.72 18.33
N ALA A 325 13.43 42.98 18.46
CA ALA A 325 14.35 43.38 19.53
C ALA A 325 13.70 43.44 20.93
N SER A 326 12.37 43.54 21.01
CA SER A 326 11.65 43.67 22.29
C SER A 326 11.21 42.34 22.90
N GLY A 327 11.51 41.19 22.28
CA GLY A 327 11.00 39.88 22.71
C GLY A 327 9.46 39.80 22.69
N LYS A 328 8.81 40.74 21.97
CA LYS A 328 7.36 40.89 21.83
C LYS A 328 6.87 40.48 20.44
N THR A 329 7.45 39.44 19.85
CA THR A 329 6.70 38.63 18.89
C THR A 329 5.65 37.80 19.64
N LYS A 330 4.72 38.50 20.32
CA LYS A 330 3.41 37.95 20.66
C LYS A 330 2.69 37.80 19.34
N TRP A 331 2.80 36.61 18.75
CA TRP A 331 1.80 36.19 17.78
C TRP A 331 0.42 36.42 18.40
N ASN A 332 -0.54 36.86 17.59
CA ASN A 332 -1.95 37.08 17.93
C ASN A 332 -2.67 35.77 18.35
N PHE A 333 -2.08 34.98 19.23
CA PHE A 333 -2.71 33.93 20.03
C PHE A 333 -3.34 34.49 21.28
N TYR A 334 -2.90 35.66 21.73
CA TYR A 334 -3.49 36.43 22.81
C TYR A 334 -3.85 37.77 22.18
N ASN A 335 -5.14 38.03 21.98
CA ASN A 335 -5.55 39.37 21.65
C ASN A 335 -5.17 40.24 22.86
N SER A 336 -4.14 41.07 22.70
CA SER A 336 -3.60 41.88 23.80
C SER A 336 -4.60 42.88 24.35
N GLU A 337 -5.62 43.23 23.56
CA GLU A 337 -6.69 44.14 23.95
C GLU A 337 -7.78 43.42 24.76
N THR A 338 -8.09 42.16 24.44
CA THR A 338 -9.16 41.40 25.13
C THR A 338 -8.66 40.39 26.18
N ARG A 339 -7.34 40.15 26.25
CA ARG A 339 -6.73 39.08 27.07
C ARG A 339 -7.30 37.68 26.79
N GLN A 340 -7.89 37.47 25.62
CA GLN A 340 -8.49 36.20 25.22
C GLN A 340 -7.61 35.50 24.19
N PHE A 341 -7.53 34.18 24.30
CA PHE A 341 -6.84 33.36 23.31
C PHE A 341 -7.62 33.40 21.99
N SER A 342 -6.93 33.48 20.84
CA SER A 342 -7.61 33.51 19.55
C SER A 342 -8.40 32.21 19.32
N THR A 343 -9.56 32.35 18.68
CA THR A 343 -10.70 31.41 18.71
C THR A 343 -10.49 30.07 18.01
N ASN A 344 -9.32 29.80 17.42
CA ASN A 344 -9.05 28.51 16.77
C ASN A 344 -8.41 27.51 17.74
N PHE A 345 -9.04 27.35 18.90
CA PHE A 345 -8.59 26.50 20.01
C PHE A 345 -8.53 25.01 19.60
N ASN A 346 -9.37 24.57 18.66
CA ASN A 346 -9.29 23.25 18.05
C ASN A 346 -7.93 23.01 17.38
N ASN A 347 -7.40 23.97 16.61
CA ASN A 347 -6.06 23.86 16.01
C ASN A 347 -4.93 23.81 17.06
N ILE A 348 -5.11 24.41 18.24
CA ILE A 348 -4.12 24.44 19.33
C ILE A 348 -4.14 23.12 20.11
N ILE A 349 -5.33 22.60 20.43
CA ILE A 349 -5.51 21.25 20.96
C ILE A 349 -4.90 20.23 19.98
N SER A 350 -5.24 20.32 18.68
CA SER A 350 -4.67 19.46 17.64
C SER A 350 -3.15 19.57 17.55
N SER A 351 -2.57 20.75 17.41
CA SER A 351 -1.11 20.87 17.29
C SER A 351 -0.33 20.52 18.56
N THR A 352 -0.93 20.72 19.75
CA THR A 352 -0.23 20.60 21.04
C THR A 352 -0.48 19.27 21.75
N MET A 353 -1.69 18.71 21.71
CA MET A 353 -1.98 17.37 22.25
C MET A 353 -1.31 16.27 21.42
N LEU A 354 -1.27 16.46 20.10
CA LEU A 354 -0.88 15.40 19.18
C LEU A 354 0.64 15.19 19.10
N TYR A 355 1.41 16.28 19.15
CA TYR A 355 2.83 16.23 18.81
C TYR A 355 3.71 15.55 19.87
N ASN A 356 3.32 15.60 21.16
CA ASN A 356 4.14 15.06 22.26
C ASN A 356 3.55 13.82 22.95
N SER A 357 2.21 13.72 23.11
CA SER A 357 1.59 12.60 23.83
C SER A 357 1.03 11.52 22.90
N LEU A 358 0.68 11.87 21.66
CA LEU A 358 -0.02 10.96 20.73
C LEU A 358 0.82 10.41 19.60
N ASN A 359 1.93 11.06 19.25
CA ASN A 359 2.88 10.53 18.27
C ASN A 359 3.51 9.21 18.74
N ILE A 360 3.62 8.97 20.06
CA ILE A 360 4.24 7.75 20.61
C ILE A 360 3.19 6.72 21.02
N GLY A 361 2.07 7.13 21.63
CA GLY A 361 1.11 6.20 22.23
C GLY A 361 1.45 5.79 23.67
N GLN A 362 2.41 6.45 24.32
CA GLN A 362 2.69 6.25 25.75
C GLN A 362 1.85 7.19 26.61
N SER A 363 0.59 6.82 26.87
CA SER A 363 -0.42 7.70 27.47
C SER A 363 -0.57 7.59 28.99
N ASN A 364 0.01 6.57 29.62
CA ASN A 364 -0.27 6.24 31.04
C ASN A 364 0.71 6.85 32.05
N TYR A 365 1.60 7.75 31.64
CA TYR A 365 2.40 8.51 32.58
C TYR A 365 1.52 9.45 33.40
N ASP A 366 1.81 9.53 34.69
CA ASP A 366 1.16 10.43 35.62
C ASP A 366 2.03 11.68 35.77
N TRP A 367 1.59 12.81 35.21
CA TRP A 367 2.28 14.10 35.25
C TRP A 367 1.99 14.91 36.53
N SER A 368 1.13 14.42 37.42
CA SER A 368 0.76 15.13 38.65
C SER A 368 1.89 15.20 39.68
N TYR A 369 3.00 14.46 39.50
CA TYR A 369 4.23 14.67 40.25
C TYR A 369 4.80 16.08 40.07
N ILE A 370 4.41 16.79 39.02
CA ILE A 370 4.64 18.22 38.88
C ILE A 370 3.43 18.94 39.49
N VAL A 371 3.65 19.70 40.57
CA VAL A 371 2.58 20.35 41.34
C VAL A 371 1.60 21.10 40.42
N GLY A 372 0.31 20.82 40.57
CA GLY A 372 -0.78 21.48 39.84
C GLY A 372 -0.96 21.03 38.39
N LYS A 373 -0.26 19.98 37.93
CA LYS A 373 -0.50 19.36 36.63
C LYS A 373 -1.54 18.23 36.74
N PRO A 374 -2.36 18.02 35.70
CA PRO A 374 -3.22 16.84 35.60
C PRO A 374 -2.38 15.57 35.44
N LYS A 375 -2.96 14.39 35.71
CA LYS A 375 -2.30 13.10 35.53
C LYS A 375 -1.92 12.85 34.08
N SER A 376 -2.86 13.09 33.17
CA SER A 376 -2.64 12.95 31.74
C SER A 376 -3.43 14.02 31.00
N ILE A 377 -3.11 14.18 29.72
CA ILE A 377 -3.81 15.12 28.87
C ILE A 377 -5.26 14.67 28.60
N PHE A 378 -5.52 13.36 28.72
CA PHE A 378 -6.83 12.72 28.61
C PHE A 378 -7.51 12.52 29.97
N GLU A 379 -6.97 13.05 31.06
CA GLU A 379 -7.57 12.88 32.39
C GLU A 379 -9.07 13.26 32.38
N ASN A 380 -9.90 12.38 32.95
CA ASN A 380 -11.36 12.50 32.99
C ASN A 380 -12.08 12.45 31.62
N THR A 381 -11.44 11.90 30.59
CA THR A 381 -12.09 11.64 29.30
C THR A 381 -12.40 10.15 29.11
N THR A 382 -13.33 9.82 28.22
CA THR A 382 -13.66 8.43 27.90
C THR A 382 -12.46 7.68 27.32
N ILE A 383 -11.67 8.33 26.47
CA ILE A 383 -10.51 7.67 25.84
C ILE A 383 -9.46 7.25 26.88
N GLN A 384 -9.25 8.04 27.93
CA GLN A 384 -8.37 7.66 29.04
C GLN A 384 -8.84 6.42 29.77
N LYS A 385 -10.16 6.26 30.01
CA LYS A 385 -10.69 5.06 30.66
C LYS A 385 -10.33 3.80 29.89
N VAL A 386 -10.42 3.84 28.56
CA VAL A 386 -10.04 2.72 27.69
C VAL A 386 -8.54 2.44 27.78
N LEU A 387 -7.70 3.48 27.69
CA LEU A 387 -6.25 3.36 27.75
C LEU A 387 -5.77 2.84 29.12
N ASP A 388 -6.42 3.26 30.20
CA ASP A 388 -6.14 2.78 31.56
C ASP A 388 -6.61 1.34 31.76
N ALA A 389 -7.79 0.96 31.26
CA ALA A 389 -8.26 -0.42 31.33
C ALA A 389 -7.28 -1.37 30.63
N ILE A 390 -6.81 -1.00 29.43
CA ILE A 390 -5.79 -1.75 28.69
C ILE A 390 -4.48 -1.83 29.47
N TYR A 391 -3.94 -0.70 29.92
CA TYR A 391 -2.68 -0.66 30.67
C TYR A 391 -2.76 -1.49 31.96
N ASN A 392 -3.82 -1.32 32.75
CA ASN A 392 -4.01 -2.04 34.01
C ASN A 392 -4.16 -3.55 33.80
N ALA A 393 -4.83 -3.98 32.73
CA ALA A 393 -4.92 -5.40 32.40
C ALA A 393 -3.55 -6.00 32.08
N VAL A 394 -2.71 -5.25 31.35
CA VAL A 394 -1.34 -5.65 31.03
C VAL A 394 -0.47 -5.69 32.28
N ASP A 395 -0.49 -4.65 33.12
CA ASP A 395 0.31 -4.60 34.34
C ASP A 395 -0.07 -5.72 35.33
N THR A 396 -1.37 -5.90 35.58
CA THR A 396 -1.90 -6.94 36.49
C THR A 396 -1.51 -8.35 36.01
N HIS A 397 -1.46 -8.57 34.70
CA HIS A 397 -1.20 -9.88 34.10
C HIS A 397 0.13 -9.92 33.32
N LYS A 398 1.11 -9.09 33.67
CA LYS A 398 2.36 -8.92 32.90
C LYS A 398 3.17 -10.20 32.68
N ASN A 399 2.98 -11.21 33.53
CA ASN A 399 3.62 -12.52 33.40
C ASN A 399 2.93 -13.44 32.37
N GLN A 400 1.74 -13.09 31.88
CA GLN A 400 1.02 -13.83 30.85
C GLN A 400 1.28 -13.32 29.43
N PHE A 401 1.91 -12.14 29.29
CA PHE A 401 2.30 -11.57 28.01
C PHE A 401 3.73 -11.98 27.67
N SER A 402 3.99 -12.26 26.39
CA SER A 402 5.34 -12.53 25.92
C SER A 402 6.20 -11.27 26.02
N ALA A 403 7.47 -11.44 26.38
CA ALA A 403 8.50 -10.41 26.37
C ALA A 403 9.46 -10.58 25.17
N ASP A 404 9.10 -11.35 24.14
CA ASP A 404 9.95 -11.60 22.95
C ASP A 404 10.32 -10.32 22.18
N ASN A 405 9.48 -9.29 22.32
CA ASN A 405 9.69 -7.97 21.73
C ASN A 405 10.23 -6.95 22.75
N SER A 406 10.61 -7.36 23.96
CA SER A 406 11.20 -6.45 24.95
C SER A 406 12.34 -5.67 24.33
N SER A 407 12.34 -4.36 24.57
CA SER A 407 13.27 -3.37 24.04
C SER A 407 13.17 -3.09 22.53
N LYS A 408 12.36 -3.81 21.76
CA LYS A 408 12.32 -3.60 20.29
C LYS A 408 11.64 -2.29 19.93
N LEU A 409 12.35 -1.45 19.18
CA LEU A 409 11.80 -0.22 18.61
C LEU A 409 11.09 -0.51 17.28
N SER A 410 9.83 -0.09 17.19
CA SER A 410 9.05 -0.19 15.96
C SER A 410 9.45 0.92 14.99
N PRO A 411 9.60 0.61 13.68
CA PRO A 411 9.82 1.64 12.65
C PRO A 411 8.67 2.64 12.52
N LEU A 412 7.49 2.35 13.10
CA LEU A 412 6.39 3.33 13.19
C LEU A 412 6.78 4.62 13.91
N PHE A 413 7.65 4.50 14.91
CA PHE A 413 8.01 5.62 15.79
C PHE A 413 9.41 6.15 15.52
N TYR A 414 10.17 5.51 14.62
CA TYR A 414 11.58 5.77 14.45
C TYR A 414 11.97 5.71 12.97
N THR A 415 12.49 6.82 12.43
CA THR A 415 13.06 6.86 11.07
C THR A 415 14.58 6.92 11.11
N GLN A 416 15.22 6.13 10.24
CA GLN A 416 16.67 6.16 10.07
C GLN A 416 17.08 7.40 9.28
N TYR A 417 17.85 8.29 9.91
CA TYR A 417 18.41 9.45 9.21
C TYR A 417 19.72 9.05 8.51
N THR A 418 19.68 8.90 7.18
CA THR A 418 20.81 8.38 6.38
C THR A 418 21.84 9.45 5.97
N GLN A 419 21.57 10.73 6.18
CA GLN A 419 22.43 11.81 5.67
C GLN A 419 23.74 12.02 6.45
N TYR A 420 23.92 11.37 7.60
CA TYR A 420 25.13 11.47 8.40
C TYR A 420 25.57 10.05 8.80
N ASN A 421 26.89 9.79 8.89
CA ASN A 421 27.49 8.49 9.23
C ASN A 421 27.17 7.99 10.67
N TYR A 422 25.98 8.26 11.19
CA TYR A 422 25.51 7.77 12.49
C TYR A 422 24.98 6.35 12.34
N GLN A 423 25.38 5.47 13.26
CA GLN A 423 24.74 4.16 13.40
C GLN A 423 23.34 4.39 13.97
N SER A 424 22.30 4.23 13.15
CA SER A 424 20.92 4.25 13.62
C SER A 424 20.66 3.08 14.56
N GLU A 425 19.77 3.28 15.54
CA GLU A 425 19.26 2.16 16.32
C GLU A 425 18.53 1.18 15.36
N PRO A 426 18.77 -0.13 15.49
CA PRO A 426 18.08 -1.11 14.69
C PRO A 426 16.60 -1.11 15.09
N THR A 427 15.74 -0.77 14.14
CA THR A 427 14.29 -0.98 14.28
C THR A 427 13.95 -2.41 13.93
N SER A 428 12.83 -2.90 14.46
CA SER A 428 12.34 -4.25 14.17
C SER A 428 10.83 -4.26 14.09
N ASN A 429 10.30 -5.18 13.29
CA ASN A 429 8.86 -5.32 13.12
C ASN A 429 8.26 -5.94 14.39
N VAL A 430 7.38 -5.20 15.06
CA VAL A 430 6.73 -5.60 16.32
C VAL A 430 5.29 -6.03 16.02
N MET A 431 5.08 -7.33 15.83
CA MET A 431 3.76 -7.92 15.61
C MET A 431 2.91 -7.85 16.88
N ILE A 432 1.63 -7.46 16.78
CA ILE A 432 0.75 -7.27 17.94
C ILE A 432 -0.31 -8.37 18.10
N GLU A 433 -0.37 -9.36 17.20
CA GLU A 433 -1.44 -10.36 17.14
C GLU A 433 -1.52 -11.20 18.42
N ASN A 434 -0.40 -11.74 18.89
CA ASN A 434 -0.38 -12.55 20.11
C ASN A 434 -0.73 -11.72 21.35
N PHE A 435 -0.21 -10.49 21.41
CA PHE A 435 -0.48 -9.55 22.49
C PHE A 435 -1.97 -9.17 22.56
N THR A 436 -2.55 -8.82 21.41
CA THR A 436 -3.96 -8.43 21.30
C THR A 436 -4.91 -9.59 21.53
N ASN A 437 -4.62 -10.80 21.04
CA ASN A 437 -5.42 -12.00 21.33
C ASN A 437 -5.49 -12.25 22.85
N LYS A 438 -4.35 -12.14 23.53
CA LYS A 438 -4.31 -12.32 24.98
C LYS A 438 -5.05 -11.20 25.72
N LEU A 439 -4.95 -9.97 25.25
CA LEU A 439 -5.66 -8.83 25.82
C LEU A 439 -7.17 -8.94 25.62
N ILE A 440 -7.65 -9.48 24.50
CA ILE A 440 -9.07 -9.75 24.25
C ILE A 440 -9.63 -10.73 25.27
N ASP A 441 -8.88 -11.77 25.64
CA ASP A 441 -9.30 -12.72 26.67
C ASP A 441 -9.43 -12.06 28.05
N LEU A 442 -8.59 -11.07 28.35
CA LEU A 442 -8.56 -10.35 29.62
C LEU A 442 -9.56 -9.19 29.69
N LEU A 443 -9.91 -8.60 28.54
CA LEU A 443 -10.80 -7.45 28.39
C LEU A 443 -11.87 -7.74 27.31
N PRO A 444 -12.77 -8.71 27.55
CA PRO A 444 -13.77 -9.11 26.58
C PRO A 444 -14.71 -7.95 26.18
N GLU A 445 -14.95 -6.99 27.07
CA GLU A 445 -15.70 -5.79 26.76
C GLU A 445 -15.05 -4.99 25.63
N TYR A 446 -13.72 -4.84 25.60
CA TYR A 446 -12.97 -4.11 24.57
C TYR A 446 -12.60 -4.96 23.35
N SER A 447 -13.10 -6.19 23.25
CA SER A 447 -12.71 -7.15 22.22
C SER A 447 -12.89 -6.63 20.79
N SER A 448 -14.00 -5.94 20.49
CA SER A 448 -14.23 -5.34 19.17
C SER A 448 -13.23 -4.23 18.85
N LEU A 449 -12.88 -3.37 19.82
CA LEU A 449 -11.88 -2.31 19.64
C LEU A 449 -10.50 -2.90 19.39
N ILE A 450 -10.06 -3.81 20.24
CA ILE A 450 -8.74 -4.44 20.17
C ILE A 450 -8.60 -5.25 18.87
N SER A 451 -9.62 -6.02 18.49
CA SER A 451 -9.61 -6.77 17.22
C SER A 451 -9.56 -5.85 16.01
N ASN A 452 -10.32 -4.77 16.02
CA ASN A 452 -10.34 -3.81 14.92
C ASN A 452 -8.97 -3.11 14.74
N ILE A 453 -8.33 -2.70 15.83
CA ILE A 453 -6.98 -2.13 15.77
C ILE A 453 -5.95 -3.16 15.32
N ARG A 454 -6.01 -4.41 15.81
CA ARG A 454 -5.16 -5.51 15.32
C ARG A 454 -5.31 -5.66 13.81
N ASP A 455 -6.53 -5.73 13.31
CA ASP A 455 -6.81 -5.97 11.90
C ASP A 455 -6.36 -4.77 11.03
N ILE A 456 -6.57 -3.52 11.49
CA ILE A 456 -6.05 -2.31 10.86
C ILE A 456 -4.52 -2.33 10.83
N TYR A 457 -3.87 -2.63 11.96
CA TYR A 457 -2.42 -2.71 12.04
C TYR A 457 -1.87 -3.73 11.06
N SER A 458 -2.29 -5.00 11.12
CA SER A 458 -1.76 -6.05 10.25
C SER A 458 -1.99 -5.76 8.76
N LYS A 459 -3.08 -5.08 8.41
CA LYS A 459 -3.44 -4.72 7.03
C LYS A 459 -2.65 -3.53 6.48
N TYR A 460 -2.47 -2.47 7.26
CA TYR A 460 -1.89 -1.21 6.80
C TYR A 460 -0.45 -0.96 7.30
N TYR A 461 0.08 -1.81 8.19
CA TYR A 461 1.44 -1.71 8.75
C TYR A 461 2.53 -1.45 7.71
N PRO A 462 2.61 -2.19 6.59
CA PRO A 462 3.67 -1.96 5.62
C PRO A 462 3.56 -0.60 4.91
N ILE A 463 2.39 0.04 4.93
CA ILE A 463 2.20 1.40 4.41
C ILE A 463 2.65 2.42 5.45
N PHE A 464 2.31 2.23 6.73
CA PHE A 464 2.67 3.16 7.80
C PHE A 464 4.18 3.29 8.01
N ILE A 465 4.93 2.21 7.81
CA ILE A 465 6.39 2.25 7.99
C ILE A 465 7.12 2.76 6.75
N ALA A 466 6.40 2.98 5.65
CA ALA A 466 6.97 3.56 4.46
C ALA A 466 7.02 5.07 4.60
N SER A 467 8.23 5.64 4.54
CA SER A 467 8.54 7.03 4.85
C SER A 467 7.79 8.11 4.06
N GLU A 468 7.04 7.73 3.03
CA GLU A 468 6.33 8.66 2.13
C GLU A 468 4.82 8.73 2.37
N ALA A 469 4.21 7.78 3.08
CA ALA A 469 2.75 7.71 3.23
C ALA A 469 2.28 8.26 4.59
N LYS A 470 1.80 9.50 4.60
CA LYS A 470 1.12 10.10 5.76
C LYS A 470 -0.38 9.79 5.71
N ILE A 471 -0.77 8.66 6.31
CA ILE A 471 -2.16 8.21 6.37
C ILE A 471 -2.90 8.86 7.55
N LEU A 472 -2.25 8.95 8.71
CA LEU A 472 -2.75 9.65 9.89
C LEU A 472 -1.87 10.88 10.11
N GLY A 473 -2.45 12.02 10.48
CA GLY A 473 -1.76 13.30 10.52
C GLY A 473 -0.58 13.38 11.50
N ASN A 474 -0.52 12.44 12.44
CA ASN A 474 0.52 12.32 13.48
C ASN A 474 1.54 11.22 13.19
N GLN A 475 1.61 10.73 11.95
CA GLN A 475 2.59 9.73 11.52
C GLN A 475 3.97 10.32 11.26
N SER A 476 4.41 11.30 12.05
CA SER A 476 5.79 11.77 11.96
C SER A 476 6.62 10.96 12.95
N PRO A 477 7.28 9.86 12.52
CA PRO A 477 8.17 9.10 13.39
C PRO A 477 9.21 10.04 13.98
N TYR A 478 9.55 9.82 15.25
CA TYR A 478 10.54 10.62 15.92
C TYR A 478 11.90 10.48 15.23
N LEU A 479 12.49 11.63 14.95
CA LEU A 479 13.88 11.75 14.56
C LEU A 479 14.70 11.82 15.84
N LEU A 480 15.29 10.70 16.25
CA LEU A 480 16.32 10.71 17.28
C LEU A 480 17.64 11.11 16.62
N ASP A 481 18.04 12.37 16.81
CA ASP A 481 19.39 12.80 16.44
C ASP A 481 20.40 12.21 17.44
N ASN A 482 21.31 11.38 16.93
CA ASN A 482 22.34 10.70 17.71
C ASN A 482 23.41 11.65 18.26
N ARG A 483 23.33 12.96 17.99
CA ARG A 483 24.28 13.96 18.51
C ARG A 483 24.14 14.20 20.02
N THR A 484 23.00 13.90 20.63
CA THR A 484 22.74 14.26 22.04
C THR A 484 22.52 13.07 22.98
N ALA A 485 22.31 11.87 22.45
CA ALA A 485 22.30 10.64 23.24
C ALA A 485 23.49 9.78 22.83
N SER A 486 24.43 9.52 23.75
CA SER A 486 25.39 8.43 23.59
C SER A 486 24.60 7.16 23.21
N LYS A 487 24.96 6.46 22.13
CA LYS A 487 24.22 5.32 21.51
C LYS A 487 23.43 4.41 22.48
N PHE A 488 23.94 4.16 23.68
CA PHE A 488 23.27 3.36 24.70
C PHE A 488 22.01 3.96 25.37
N LYS A 489 21.70 5.25 25.17
CA LYS A 489 20.69 5.97 25.98
C LYS A 489 19.39 6.30 25.23
N SER A 490 19.43 6.45 23.90
CA SER A 490 18.26 6.83 23.09
C SER A 490 17.12 5.80 23.17
N LYS A 491 17.47 4.51 23.15
CA LYS A 491 16.53 3.39 23.22
C LYS A 491 15.75 3.33 24.55
N ASN A 492 16.45 3.53 25.67
CA ASN A 492 15.80 3.57 26.98
C ASN A 492 15.01 4.87 27.16
N HIS A 493 15.49 6.00 26.64
CA HIS A 493 14.77 7.28 26.71
C HIS A 493 13.44 7.28 25.94
N PHE A 494 13.33 6.50 24.84
CA PHE A 494 12.07 6.39 24.10
C PHE A 494 10.91 5.93 24.99
N TYR A 495 11.19 5.06 25.96
CA TYR A 495 10.21 4.50 26.88
C TYR A 495 10.17 5.22 28.22
N THR A 496 10.82 6.37 28.38
CA THR A 496 10.69 7.15 29.62
C THR A 496 9.75 8.32 29.40
N SER A 497 9.05 8.76 30.45
CA SER A 497 8.30 10.02 30.44
C SER A 497 9.18 11.21 30.04
N GLN A 498 10.48 11.11 30.29
CA GLN A 498 11.53 12.02 29.84
C GLN A 498 11.94 11.68 28.40
N LEU A 499 11.09 11.98 27.43
CA LEU A 499 11.56 11.96 26.05
C LEU A 499 12.59 13.08 25.87
N LYS A 500 13.89 12.76 26.02
CA LYS A 500 14.99 13.67 25.70
C LYS A 500 15.09 13.84 24.19
N THR A 501 14.30 14.75 23.66
CA THR A 501 14.50 15.31 22.32
C THR A 501 15.39 16.54 22.45
N THR A 502 16.65 16.31 22.83
CA THR A 502 17.69 17.34 22.76
C THR A 502 18.05 17.53 21.29
N GLY A 503 17.44 18.53 20.65
CA GLY A 503 17.96 19.13 19.42
C GLY A 503 18.93 20.25 19.78
N TYR A 504 20.20 20.15 19.38
CA TYR A 504 21.20 21.22 19.50
C TYR A 504 22.30 20.96 18.44
N MET A 505 22.95 21.91 17.75
CA MET A 505 23.33 23.29 18.09
C MET A 505 23.54 24.21 16.87
N GLU A 506 23.57 25.51 17.17
CA GLU A 506 24.41 26.60 16.62
C GLU A 506 24.89 26.48 15.17
N GLY A 507 24.26 27.29 14.32
CA GLY A 507 24.69 27.50 12.95
C GLY A 507 23.52 27.82 12.05
N GLY A 508 22.83 28.94 12.33
CA GLY A 508 21.88 29.60 11.42
C GLY A 508 20.91 28.70 10.65
N TYR A 509 19.67 28.59 11.16
CA TYR A 509 18.47 28.05 10.49
C TYR A 509 18.19 26.55 10.66
N SER A 510 17.30 26.24 11.63
CA SER A 510 16.24 25.20 11.61
C SER A 510 16.05 24.68 13.03
N SER A 511 15.12 25.29 13.75
CA SER A 511 14.79 24.98 15.13
C SER A 511 13.65 23.96 15.19
N SER A 512 13.97 22.76 15.69
CA SER A 512 12.99 21.78 16.14
C SER A 512 12.93 21.87 17.67
N ILE A 513 11.77 22.25 18.21
CA ILE A 513 11.53 22.23 19.66
C ILE A 513 11.02 20.84 19.98
N GLY A 514 11.91 20.06 20.56
CA GLY A 514 11.54 18.89 21.33
C GLY A 514 11.29 19.33 22.78
N LEU A 515 10.14 18.96 23.33
CA LEU A 515 9.80 19.20 24.73
C LEU A 515 10.63 18.24 25.58
N THR A 516 11.85 18.67 25.93
CA THR A 516 12.69 17.95 26.89
C THR A 516 12.45 18.57 28.26
N ILE A 517 11.76 17.85 29.15
CA ILE A 517 11.80 18.17 30.58
C ILE A 517 13.08 17.52 31.10
N ASP A 518 14.23 18.18 30.94
CA ASP A 518 15.44 17.81 31.66
C ASP A 518 15.42 18.50 33.01
N TYR A 519 15.22 17.72 34.08
CA TYR A 519 15.24 18.25 35.45
C TYR A 519 16.64 18.80 35.81
N LYS A 520 17.69 18.44 35.06
CA LYS A 520 19.06 18.93 35.27
C LYS A 520 19.25 20.40 34.85
N ASP A 521 18.57 20.85 33.81
CA ASP A 521 18.63 22.24 33.32
C ASP A 521 17.88 23.22 34.24
N LEU A 522 17.02 22.70 35.11
CA LEU A 522 16.26 23.45 36.10
C LEU A 522 17.07 23.82 37.35
N VAL A 523 18.20 23.13 37.61
CA VAL A 523 18.92 23.27 38.90
C VAL A 523 20.40 23.64 38.73
N SER A 524 21.04 23.35 37.60
CA SER A 524 22.46 23.70 37.40
C SER A 524 22.70 24.33 36.04
N GLY A 525 22.86 25.66 36.00
CA GLY A 525 23.39 26.38 34.85
C GLY A 525 24.86 26.03 34.56
N GLY A 526 25.11 24.80 34.12
CA GLY A 526 26.45 24.26 33.89
C GLY A 526 26.45 23.19 32.81
N ALA A 527 27.47 23.26 31.96
CA ALA A 527 27.64 22.49 30.73
C ALA A 527 27.59 20.96 30.89
N PHE A 528 27.31 20.31 29.75
CA PHE A 528 27.27 18.87 29.49
C PHE A 528 28.55 18.13 29.91
N GLU A 529 28.59 17.65 31.14
CA GLU A 529 29.49 16.59 31.63
C GLU A 529 28.70 15.76 32.68
N THR A 530 28.80 14.45 32.89
CA THR A 530 29.65 13.33 32.43
C THR A 530 28.96 12.03 32.92
N ASP A 531 29.20 10.91 32.23
CA ASP A 531 29.34 9.49 32.63
C ASP A 531 28.80 8.85 33.95
N ASN A 532 27.83 9.43 34.66
CA ASN A 532 27.27 8.78 35.86
C ASN A 532 26.08 7.86 35.49
N PRO A 533 26.07 6.54 35.83
CA PRO A 533 24.92 5.63 35.61
C PRO A 533 23.74 5.87 36.57
N ASP A 534 23.88 6.71 37.60
CA ASP A 534 22.78 7.12 38.51
C ASP A 534 21.94 8.28 37.93
N TRP A 535 21.21 7.99 36.85
CA TRP A 535 20.35 8.95 36.12
C TRP A 535 19.11 9.40 36.92
N GLY A 536 18.92 8.90 38.14
CA GLY A 536 17.67 8.98 38.89
C GLY A 536 17.69 9.84 40.15
N LYS A 537 18.72 10.65 40.45
CA LYS A 537 18.71 11.49 41.69
C LYS A 537 19.31 12.88 41.61
N THR A 538 20.11 13.22 40.60
CA THR A 538 20.74 14.56 40.53
C THR A 538 19.77 15.59 39.95
N GLY A 539 19.02 16.25 40.84
CA GLY A 539 17.92 17.18 40.53
C GLY A 539 16.64 16.89 41.32
N LEU A 540 16.54 15.70 41.94
CA LEU A 540 15.35 15.19 42.66
C LEU A 540 15.43 15.39 44.18
N ALA A 541 16.38 16.18 44.68
CA ALA A 541 16.60 16.36 46.11
C ALA A 541 15.42 17.06 46.84
N ASP A 542 14.45 17.60 46.09
CA ASP A 542 13.34 18.41 46.60
C ASP A 542 11.93 17.86 46.25
N LEU A 543 11.77 16.59 45.83
CA LEU A 543 10.43 16.01 45.66
C LEU A 543 9.78 15.70 47.01
N THR A 544 8.49 16.01 47.16
CA THR A 544 7.69 15.51 48.28
C THR A 544 7.54 13.99 48.19
N GLU A 545 7.22 13.32 49.30
CA GLU A 545 6.97 11.86 49.31
C GLU A 545 5.91 11.43 48.28
N GLU A 546 4.87 12.26 48.08
CA GLU A 546 3.83 12.03 47.08
C GLU A 546 4.38 12.12 45.65
N GLN A 547 5.19 13.15 45.37
CA GLN A 547 5.80 13.31 44.05
C GLN A 547 6.81 12.19 43.75
N GLN A 548 7.55 11.74 44.76
CA GLN A 548 8.48 10.63 44.63
C GLN A 548 7.72 9.33 44.32
N ALA A 549 6.61 9.06 45.00
CA ALA A 549 5.79 7.88 44.72
C ALA A 549 5.23 7.86 43.28
N ILE A 550 4.82 9.03 42.76
CA ILE A 550 4.35 9.16 41.38
C ILE A 550 5.52 8.98 40.38
N TYR A 551 6.70 9.53 40.70
CA TYR A 551 7.90 9.34 39.89
C TYR A 551 8.30 7.86 39.81
N ASP A 552 8.32 7.16 40.93
CA ASP A 552 8.63 5.73 40.99
C ASP A 552 7.61 4.91 40.17
N LYS A 553 6.33 5.26 40.25
CA LYS A 553 5.29 4.66 39.40
C LYS A 553 5.53 4.92 37.91
N ASN A 554 5.98 6.11 37.52
CA ASN A 554 6.31 6.41 36.13
C ASN A 554 7.50 5.59 35.61
N ILE A 555 8.43 5.19 36.49
CA ILE A 555 9.49 4.23 36.12
C ILE A 555 8.90 2.85 35.83
N GLU A 556 7.90 2.41 36.61
CA GLU A 556 7.20 1.15 36.32
C GLU A 556 6.42 1.21 35.00
N VAL A 557 5.78 2.35 34.70
CA VAL A 557 5.12 2.60 33.41
C VAL A 557 6.12 2.52 32.26
N ALA A 558 7.30 3.12 32.42
CA ALA A 558 8.38 3.06 31.45
C ALA A 558 8.85 1.62 31.19
N ASP A 559 9.06 0.84 32.25
CA ASP A 559 9.44 -0.58 32.15
C ASP A 559 8.35 -1.40 31.44
N MET A 560 7.08 -1.09 31.68
CA MET A 560 5.96 -1.76 31.00
C MET A 560 6.01 -1.56 29.48
N TYR A 561 6.16 -0.31 29.03
CA TYR A 561 6.25 0.00 27.60
C TYR A 561 7.53 -0.54 26.97
N TYR A 562 8.63 -0.58 27.71
CA TYR A 562 9.89 -1.20 27.28
C TYR A 562 9.74 -2.71 27.10
N LYS A 563 9.07 -3.38 28.04
CA LYS A 563 8.88 -4.84 28.02
C LYS A 563 7.85 -5.28 26.98
N HIS A 564 6.81 -4.47 26.77
CA HIS A 564 5.69 -4.74 25.87
C HIS A 564 5.45 -3.57 24.89
N PRO A 565 6.32 -3.34 23.89
CA PRO A 565 6.15 -2.25 22.92
C PRO A 565 4.87 -2.35 22.09
N GLU A 566 4.22 -3.51 22.05
CA GLU A 566 2.88 -3.70 21.48
C GLU A 566 1.84 -2.77 22.12
N LEU A 567 1.98 -2.48 23.42
CA LEU A 567 1.09 -1.57 24.14
C LEU A 567 1.18 -0.14 23.59
N THR A 568 2.40 0.32 23.31
CA THR A 568 2.66 1.62 22.66
C THR A 568 1.98 1.69 21.30
N ILE A 569 2.12 0.64 20.48
CA ILE A 569 1.48 0.56 19.15
C ILE A 569 -0.05 0.59 19.28
N LEU A 570 -0.61 -0.24 20.14
CA LEU A 570 -2.06 -0.33 20.35
C LEU A 570 -2.65 1.03 20.77
N ASN A 571 -2.07 1.65 21.79
CA ASN A 571 -2.50 2.96 22.28
C ASN A 571 -2.37 4.04 21.20
N TRP A 572 -1.27 4.05 20.45
CA TRP A 572 -1.08 4.98 19.34
C TRP A 572 -2.21 4.86 18.31
N PHE A 573 -2.55 3.64 17.90
CA PHE A 573 -3.63 3.43 16.93
C PHE A 573 -5.00 3.83 17.47
N ILE A 574 -5.32 3.45 18.71
CA ILE A 574 -6.58 3.81 19.37
C ILE A 574 -6.76 5.32 19.32
N ILE A 575 -5.74 6.07 19.75
CA ILE A 575 -5.90 7.51 19.90
C ILE A 575 -5.91 8.21 18.53
N ASN A 576 -5.03 7.82 17.61
CA ASN A 576 -4.96 8.46 16.30
C ASN A 576 -6.20 8.18 15.45
N CYS A 577 -6.73 6.95 15.48
CA CYS A 577 -7.98 6.64 14.79
C CYS A 577 -9.18 7.34 15.44
N TRP A 578 -9.25 7.37 16.79
CA TRP A 578 -10.28 8.09 17.53
C TRP A 578 -10.29 9.58 17.17
N TYR A 579 -9.14 10.24 17.23
CA TYR A 579 -9.01 11.66 16.93
C TYR A 579 -9.38 12.00 15.47
N GLU A 580 -8.84 11.25 14.51
CA GLU A 580 -9.08 11.51 13.08
C GLU A 580 -10.52 11.18 12.62
N VAL A 581 -11.28 10.43 13.41
CA VAL A 581 -12.72 10.21 13.14
C VAL A 581 -13.53 11.49 13.36
N PHE A 582 -13.13 12.41 14.22
CA PHE A 582 -13.86 13.66 14.49
C PHE A 582 -13.37 14.83 13.65
N THR A 583 -12.11 14.82 13.23
CA THR A 583 -11.53 15.89 12.43
C THR A 583 -10.58 15.34 11.39
N LEU A 584 -10.71 15.84 10.17
CA LEU A 584 -9.79 15.51 9.10
C LEU A 584 -8.55 16.39 9.25
N ASN A 585 -7.48 15.86 9.85
CA ASN A 585 -6.24 16.62 10.06
C ASN A 585 -5.50 16.84 8.74
N LEU A 586 -5.33 18.10 8.30
CA LEU A 586 -4.70 18.49 7.03
C LEU A 586 -3.66 19.60 7.19
N SER A 587 -2.69 19.62 6.28
CA SER A 587 -1.68 20.69 6.18
C SER A 587 -2.18 21.93 5.43
N SER A 588 -3.34 21.90 4.79
CA SER A 588 -4.06 23.06 4.25
C SER A 588 -5.42 22.61 3.70
N PRO A 589 -6.47 23.46 3.71
CA PRO A 589 -7.65 23.21 2.88
C PRO A 589 -7.30 22.96 1.40
N ASP A 590 -6.23 23.58 0.90
CA ASP A 590 -5.72 23.38 -0.46
C ASP A 590 -5.35 21.92 -0.74
N ASP A 591 -5.03 21.12 0.28
CA ASP A 591 -4.70 19.71 0.10
C ASP A 591 -5.91 18.90 -0.40
N LEU A 592 -7.13 19.25 0.04
CA LEU A 592 -8.35 18.63 -0.49
C LEU A 592 -8.60 19.01 -1.95
N TYR A 593 -8.37 20.28 -2.29
CA TYR A 593 -8.50 20.76 -3.68
C TYR A 593 -7.43 20.15 -4.58
N ASN A 594 -6.19 20.02 -4.10
CA ASN A 594 -5.10 19.35 -4.78
C ASN A 594 -5.44 17.88 -5.02
N TYR A 595 -5.90 17.17 -3.99
CA TYR A 595 -6.36 15.79 -4.11
C TYR A 595 -7.52 15.67 -5.11
N TYR A 596 -8.53 16.54 -5.04
CA TYR A 596 -9.65 16.56 -5.97
C TYR A 596 -9.21 16.77 -7.42
N ASN A 597 -8.33 17.75 -7.67
CA ASN A 597 -7.80 18.04 -9.00
C ASN A 597 -6.95 16.88 -9.53
N GLN A 598 -6.16 16.23 -8.67
CA GLN A 598 -5.38 15.06 -9.03
C GLN A 598 -6.25 13.84 -9.30
N ALA A 599 -7.27 13.58 -8.47
CA ALA A 599 -8.27 12.52 -8.72
C ALA A 599 -8.98 12.74 -10.06
N LYS A 600 -9.27 14.00 -10.40
CA LYS A 600 -9.82 14.38 -11.71
C LYS A 600 -8.81 14.14 -12.83
N ALA A 601 -7.54 14.51 -12.67
CA ALA A 601 -6.49 14.22 -13.66
C ALA A 601 -6.22 12.71 -13.80
N GLY A 602 -6.33 11.95 -12.71
CA GLY A 602 -6.22 10.50 -12.63
C GLY A 602 -7.29 9.78 -13.45
N SER A 603 -8.42 10.43 -13.76
CA SER A 603 -9.37 9.93 -14.74
C SER A 603 -8.75 9.73 -16.13
N GLY A 604 -7.61 10.37 -16.45
CA GLY A 604 -6.83 10.07 -17.64
C GLY A 604 -6.36 8.62 -17.73
N LEU A 605 -6.26 7.91 -16.61
CA LEU A 605 -5.97 6.47 -16.57
C LEU A 605 -7.06 5.63 -17.24
N THR A 606 -8.30 6.12 -17.39
CA THR A 606 -9.33 5.42 -18.18
C THR A 606 -8.97 5.31 -19.67
N THR A 607 -8.24 6.30 -20.18
CA THR A 607 -7.93 6.45 -21.61
C THR A 607 -6.46 6.18 -21.95
N ASP A 608 -5.57 6.20 -20.97
CA ASP A 608 -4.13 5.99 -21.19
C ASP A 608 -3.77 4.49 -21.24
N ILE A 609 -4.06 3.88 -22.38
CA ILE A 609 -3.73 2.48 -22.73
C ILE A 609 -2.26 2.15 -22.43
N SER A 610 -1.36 3.14 -22.52
CA SER A 610 0.07 2.91 -22.30
C SER A 610 0.40 2.54 -20.86
N ARG A 611 -0.45 2.92 -19.90
CA ARG A 611 -0.26 2.62 -18.47
C ARG A 611 -1.03 1.38 -18.03
N HIS A 612 -2.10 1.02 -18.73
CA HIS A 612 -3.01 -0.05 -18.32
C HIS A 612 -2.27 -1.37 -18.01
N PHE A 613 -1.35 -1.82 -18.85
CA PHE A 613 -0.62 -3.08 -18.59
C PHE A 613 0.27 -3.01 -17.36
N GLY A 614 0.88 -1.86 -17.07
CA GLY A 614 1.63 -1.63 -15.83
C GLY A 614 0.71 -1.65 -14.59
N VAL A 615 -0.47 -1.06 -14.70
CA VAL A 615 -1.51 -1.06 -13.65
C VAL A 615 -2.06 -2.47 -13.42
N MET A 616 -2.38 -3.20 -14.48
CA MET A 616 -2.91 -4.57 -14.42
C MET A 616 -1.91 -5.60 -13.90
N SER A 617 -0.61 -5.26 -13.87
CA SER A 617 0.42 -6.17 -13.39
C SER A 617 0.45 -6.36 -11.88
N SER A 618 -0.27 -5.53 -11.12
CA SER A 618 -0.37 -5.60 -9.66
C SER A 618 -1.79 -5.29 -9.19
N GLY A 619 -2.17 -5.80 -8.03
CA GLY A 619 -3.36 -5.34 -7.32
C GLY A 619 -4.69 -5.92 -7.75
N ILE A 620 -4.73 -6.94 -8.62
CA ILE A 620 -6.02 -7.57 -9.00
C ILE A 620 -6.69 -8.25 -7.80
N PHE A 621 -5.91 -8.73 -6.84
CA PHE A 621 -6.40 -9.46 -5.66
C PHE A 621 -6.43 -8.61 -4.38
N THR A 622 -6.29 -7.29 -4.47
CA THR A 622 -6.25 -6.42 -3.28
C THR A 622 -7.12 -5.19 -3.42
N ASN A 623 -7.36 -4.54 -2.27
CA ASN A 623 -8.14 -3.30 -2.24
C ASN A 623 -7.42 -2.24 -3.11
N PRO A 624 -8.14 -1.58 -4.04
CA PRO A 624 -7.55 -0.57 -4.92
C PRO A 624 -6.81 0.56 -4.18
N SER A 625 -7.33 1.05 -3.04
CA SER A 625 -6.65 2.09 -2.25
C SER A 625 -5.32 1.60 -1.72
N ILE A 626 -5.28 0.40 -1.13
CA ILE A 626 -4.03 -0.22 -0.64
C ILE A 626 -3.03 -0.38 -1.79
N ASN A 627 -3.52 -0.88 -2.93
CA ASN A 627 -2.67 -1.07 -4.09
C ASN A 627 -2.13 0.28 -4.62
N ASP A 628 -2.95 1.33 -4.65
CA ASP A 628 -2.54 2.66 -5.09
C ASP A 628 -1.45 3.24 -4.19
N SER A 629 -1.52 3.03 -2.88
CA SER A 629 -0.51 3.50 -1.91
C SER A 629 0.87 2.89 -2.18
N TYR A 630 0.96 1.61 -2.55
CA TYR A 630 2.24 0.98 -2.88
C TYR A 630 2.74 1.31 -4.30
N ASN A 631 1.82 1.56 -5.24
CA ASN A 631 2.15 1.65 -6.67
C ASN A 631 2.18 3.08 -7.24
N SER A 632 1.86 4.06 -6.41
CA SER A 632 1.90 5.48 -6.75
C SER A 632 3.09 6.23 -6.14
N SER A 633 4.04 5.53 -5.49
CA SER A 633 5.28 6.19 -5.05
C SER A 633 6.05 6.76 -6.24
N MET A 634 6.60 7.96 -6.04
CA MET A 634 7.35 8.69 -7.06
C MET A 634 8.64 7.97 -7.47
N THR A 635 9.18 7.11 -6.60
CA THR A 635 10.40 6.34 -6.86
C THR A 635 10.13 5.09 -7.71
N SER A 636 8.88 4.64 -7.81
CA SER A 636 8.50 3.48 -8.64
C SER A 636 8.83 3.72 -10.11
N GLY A 637 9.46 2.74 -10.77
CA GLY A 637 9.75 2.79 -12.20
C GLY A 637 8.49 2.80 -13.07
N ILE A 638 7.40 2.19 -12.58
CA ILE A 638 6.07 2.21 -13.20
C ILE A 638 5.11 2.93 -12.25
N TYR A 639 4.73 4.14 -12.62
CA TYR A 639 3.76 4.95 -11.88
C TYR A 639 2.34 4.57 -12.30
N GLN A 640 1.61 3.94 -11.38
CA GLN A 640 0.25 3.46 -11.62
C GLN A 640 -0.80 4.58 -11.58
N GLY A 641 -0.60 5.57 -10.72
CA GLY A 641 -1.61 6.58 -10.41
C GLY A 641 -2.76 6.00 -9.58
N GLN A 642 -3.73 6.85 -9.25
CA GLN A 642 -4.89 6.46 -8.46
C GLN A 642 -5.92 5.71 -9.32
N THR A 643 -6.16 4.44 -9.00
CA THR A 643 -7.26 3.64 -9.54
C THR A 643 -8.58 3.91 -8.84
N VAL A 644 -8.54 4.35 -7.58
CA VAL A 644 -9.70 4.79 -6.79
C VAL A 644 -9.46 6.16 -6.16
N SER A 645 -10.52 6.96 -6.09
CA SER A 645 -10.48 8.26 -5.40
C SER A 645 -11.80 8.53 -4.67
N VAL A 646 -11.75 9.42 -3.68
CA VAL A 646 -12.94 9.89 -2.97
C VAL A 646 -13.56 11.04 -3.76
N SER A 647 -14.71 10.77 -4.37
CA SER A 647 -15.40 11.71 -5.28
C SER A 647 -16.02 12.90 -4.55
N ASN A 648 -16.39 12.69 -3.29
CA ASN A 648 -17.00 13.69 -2.44
C ASN A 648 -16.02 14.25 -1.40
N ILE A 649 -14.73 14.30 -1.72
CA ILE A 649 -13.69 14.75 -0.80
C ILE A 649 -13.92 16.18 -0.28
N LEU A 650 -14.47 17.06 -1.13
CA LEU A 650 -14.78 18.44 -0.78
C LEU A 650 -15.98 18.56 0.18
N ASP A 651 -16.85 17.54 0.27
CA ASP A 651 -17.93 17.52 1.27
C ASP A 651 -17.36 17.47 2.70
N TYR A 652 -16.10 17.05 2.85
CA TYR A 652 -15.40 16.98 4.14
C TYR A 652 -14.68 18.28 4.53
N GLU A 653 -14.64 19.29 3.64
CA GLU A 653 -14.00 20.59 3.93
C GLU A 653 -14.62 21.25 5.18
N LYS A 654 -15.93 21.13 5.37
CA LYS A 654 -16.62 21.67 6.56
C LYS A 654 -16.18 21.06 7.89
N TYR A 655 -15.50 19.89 7.88
CA TYR A 655 -14.98 19.23 9.09
C TYR A 655 -13.51 19.57 9.37
N LEU A 656 -12.91 20.46 8.59
CA LEU A 656 -11.58 20.95 8.88
C LEU A 656 -11.60 21.78 10.17
N PRO A 657 -10.53 21.72 10.98
CA PRO A 657 -10.43 22.51 12.21
C PRO A 657 -10.76 23.99 12.03
N THR A 658 -10.40 24.57 10.88
CA THR A 658 -10.64 25.98 10.52
C THR A 658 -12.12 26.36 10.42
N TYR A 659 -13.00 25.43 10.06
CA TYR A 659 -14.43 25.70 9.87
C TYR A 659 -15.30 25.17 11.01
N ASN A 660 -14.76 24.30 11.87
CA ASN A 660 -15.46 23.82 13.07
C ASN A 660 -15.65 24.96 14.07
N LYS A 661 -16.90 25.26 14.43
CA LYS A 661 -17.20 26.18 15.53
C LYS A 661 -16.54 25.65 16.80
N SER A 662 -15.84 26.53 17.51
CA SER A 662 -15.12 26.20 18.74
C SER A 662 -16.05 25.52 19.75
N TYR A 663 -15.58 24.42 20.34
CA TYR A 663 -16.32 23.63 21.34
C TYR A 663 -17.68 23.08 20.89
N THR A 664 -17.92 22.87 19.60
CA THR A 664 -19.08 22.06 19.20
C THR A 664 -18.91 20.60 19.67
N PRO A 665 -19.99 19.93 20.13
CA PRO A 665 -19.92 18.51 20.48
C PRO A 665 -19.31 17.69 19.36
N LEU A 666 -18.31 16.88 19.71
CA LEU A 666 -17.58 16.04 18.78
C LEU A 666 -18.52 15.01 18.18
N ARG A 667 -18.61 15.01 16.85
CA ARG A 667 -19.37 14.04 16.08
C ARG A 667 -18.47 13.43 15.00
N PRO A 668 -18.46 12.10 14.85
CA PRO A 668 -17.73 11.45 13.77
C PRO A 668 -18.06 12.07 12.41
N ILE A 669 -17.05 12.44 11.62
CA ILE A 669 -17.25 13.04 10.29
C ILE A 669 -18.02 12.10 9.34
N LEU A 670 -17.96 10.80 9.62
CA LEU A 670 -18.61 9.73 8.86
C LEU A 670 -20.07 9.49 9.28
N GLU A 671 -20.55 10.10 10.37
CA GLU A 671 -21.96 10.02 10.78
C GLU A 671 -22.86 10.81 9.81
N ALA A 672 -22.37 11.93 9.31
CA ALA A 672 -23.14 12.85 8.46
C ALA A 672 -23.26 12.41 6.99
N GLY A 673 -22.49 11.40 6.56
CA GLY A 673 -22.54 10.91 5.19
C GLY A 673 -21.54 9.80 4.88
N SER A 674 -21.90 8.95 3.92
CA SER A 674 -21.04 7.86 3.43
C SER A 674 -19.97 8.38 2.48
N ILE A 675 -18.75 7.84 2.57
CA ILE A 675 -17.68 8.09 1.59
C ILE A 675 -18.10 7.56 0.24
N LYS A 676 -18.06 8.41 -0.80
CA LYS A 676 -18.38 8.04 -2.18
C LYS A 676 -17.09 7.85 -2.97
N TYR A 677 -16.79 6.62 -3.32
CA TYR A 677 -15.63 6.30 -4.15
C TYR A 677 -15.95 6.41 -5.64
N LYS A 678 -15.01 6.96 -6.41
CA LYS A 678 -14.98 6.91 -7.86
C LYS A 678 -13.84 6.01 -8.30
N GLN A 679 -14.17 4.98 -9.06
CA GLN A 679 -13.20 4.10 -9.69
C GLN A 679 -12.73 4.75 -11.01
N ALA A 680 -11.46 5.16 -11.05
CA ALA A 680 -10.83 5.64 -12.27
C ALA A 680 -10.38 4.48 -13.17
N PHE A 681 -10.05 3.32 -12.59
CA PHE A 681 -9.67 2.14 -13.37
C PHE A 681 -10.09 0.86 -12.65
N ILE A 682 -10.79 -0.02 -13.37
CA ILE A 682 -11.29 -1.30 -12.83
C ILE A 682 -10.44 -2.42 -13.43
N ILE A 683 -9.45 -2.89 -12.67
CA ILE A 683 -8.47 -3.88 -13.14
C ILE A 683 -9.15 -5.14 -13.74
N PRO A 684 -10.13 -5.81 -13.08
CA PRO A 684 -10.81 -6.97 -13.66
C PRO A 684 -11.54 -6.69 -14.98
N LEU A 685 -12.16 -5.51 -15.10
CA LEU A 685 -12.86 -5.10 -16.32
C LEU A 685 -11.86 -4.89 -17.47
N ALA A 686 -10.69 -4.32 -17.19
CA ALA A 686 -9.63 -4.16 -18.19
C ALA A 686 -9.17 -5.51 -18.76
N PHE A 687 -8.97 -6.53 -17.90
CA PHE A 687 -8.66 -7.89 -18.35
C PHE A 687 -9.71 -8.41 -19.35
N ALA A 688 -11.01 -8.25 -19.05
CA ALA A 688 -12.09 -8.67 -19.94
C ALA A 688 -12.11 -7.90 -21.28
N ILE A 689 -11.95 -6.58 -21.23
CA ILE A 689 -11.95 -5.71 -22.42
C ILE A 689 -10.77 -6.06 -23.34
N TYR A 690 -9.57 -6.23 -22.81
CA TYR A 690 -8.40 -6.57 -23.63
C TYR A 690 -8.51 -7.95 -24.28
N LEU A 691 -9.10 -8.94 -23.60
CA LEU A 691 -9.43 -10.23 -24.22
C LEU A 691 -10.44 -10.08 -25.36
N LEU A 692 -11.48 -9.28 -25.15
CA LEU A 692 -12.50 -9.00 -26.16
C LEU A 692 -11.89 -8.33 -27.41
N ILE A 693 -11.01 -7.35 -27.20
CA ILE A 693 -10.31 -6.63 -28.29
C ILE A 693 -9.33 -7.54 -29.03
N ALA A 694 -8.63 -8.44 -28.31
CA ALA A 694 -7.64 -9.33 -28.92
C ALA A 694 -8.27 -10.53 -29.65
N ALA A 695 -9.47 -10.97 -29.25
CA ALA A 695 -10.11 -12.16 -29.81
C ALA A 695 -10.32 -12.13 -31.35
N PRO A 696 -10.76 -11.02 -31.98
CA PRO A 696 -10.84 -10.89 -33.44
C PRO A 696 -9.52 -11.16 -34.17
N LEU A 697 -8.36 -10.88 -33.55
CA LEU A 697 -7.05 -11.14 -34.15
C LEU A 697 -6.77 -12.63 -34.36
N SER A 698 -7.30 -13.49 -33.49
CA SER A 698 -7.23 -14.94 -33.70
C SER A 698 -8.05 -15.36 -34.91
N TYR A 699 -9.22 -14.76 -35.13
CA TYR A 699 -10.02 -15.05 -36.31
C TYR A 699 -9.30 -14.62 -37.61
N LEU A 700 -8.64 -13.46 -37.61
CA LEU A 700 -7.77 -13.05 -38.72
C LEU A 700 -6.62 -14.04 -38.95
N GLY A 701 -6.00 -14.52 -37.86
CA GLY A 701 -5.00 -15.59 -37.91
C GLY A 701 -5.53 -16.86 -38.56
N TYR A 702 -6.76 -17.28 -38.23
CA TYR A 702 -7.43 -18.41 -38.86
C TYR A 702 -7.66 -18.19 -40.36
N LEU A 703 -8.18 -17.03 -40.77
CA LEU A 703 -8.41 -16.72 -42.20
C LEU A 703 -7.09 -16.80 -43.00
N ALA A 704 -6.02 -16.25 -42.44
CA ALA A 704 -4.68 -16.31 -43.00
C ALA A 704 -4.17 -17.75 -43.13
N TYR A 705 -4.37 -18.54 -42.08
CA TYR A 705 -3.98 -19.94 -42.00
C TYR A 705 -4.70 -20.75 -43.08
N ASN A 706 -6.02 -20.64 -43.16
CA ASN A 706 -6.85 -21.34 -44.13
C ASN A 706 -6.42 -21.03 -45.58
N LYS A 707 -6.11 -19.77 -45.89
CA LYS A 707 -5.61 -19.38 -47.22
C LYS A 707 -4.25 -20.02 -47.53
N LYS A 708 -3.32 -20.00 -46.58
CA LYS A 708 -1.95 -20.54 -46.75
C LYS A 708 -1.85 -22.06 -46.78
N ILE A 709 -2.95 -22.76 -46.59
CA ILE A 709 -3.02 -24.24 -46.64
C ILE A 709 -3.60 -24.70 -47.97
N LYS A 710 -4.45 -23.87 -48.58
CA LYS A 710 -5.03 -24.13 -49.90
C LYS A 710 -4.06 -23.81 -51.05
N VAL A 711 -3.03 -23.01 -50.77
CA VAL A 711 -1.87 -22.72 -51.63
C VAL A 711 -0.71 -23.57 -51.15
#